data_AF-A0A553IB01-F1
#
_entry.id   AF-A0A553IB01-F1
#
_cell.length_a   1.000
_cell.length_b   1.000
_cell.length_c   1.000
_cell.angle_alpha   90.00
_cell.angle_beta   90.00
_cell.angle_gamma   90.00
#
_symmetry.space_group_name_H-M   'P 1'
#
loop_
_entity.id
_entity.type
_entity.pdbx_description
1 polymer ?
#
loop_
_entity_poly.entity_id
_entity_poly.type
_entity_poly.pdbx_seq_one_letter_code
_entity_poly.pdbx_strand_id
1 'polypeptide(L)'
;MNSTEQVPMADVDSQLLLFRRQYRQLFEPDFLAWPHAQLLRRSDAQAWLFKHLFDETRNSRLPPERYQLRVLRPLVSRIEKSIQDPDEDEISDDLMGRIGALMTHGVPSEFEAMKERAYVTFTCLPGSRIDRSQDNDDGDGDEEPTITLLERRNLISGSRTTGHRTWEAALHLGSYLLTDSGRDLIKGKSVLELGAGTGFLAILCAKHLRARHVTTTDGDESVVDYLKENLALNDIDDEKMINARTLWWGDELRGTWVEQECSSDPYDVVIGADITYDKVAITALVQTLRYLFQLRPGLLVIIAGVVRNAETFQTFWDECAHSNFMVEEITFAAKPMRINPTGLYKGITLLQTRQSLCLEEKPMTEYKSTTSRCKSQHGPGTCTQCVSKWIQRSVNEQGTRITCPQCPLEMDHFEIKEAADETTFRRYEMLVLSRLLEQESTFEWCAHACGSGQLHPAAVDEPIMTCHNCNKRTCVVHKLPWHSGVTCGQFDEFLAQAEKPEQDQDKDITSLKSQEQLLEDQRVQAVLGSTLQRAVDDAASRDEVRRTSKSCPECEFDIEKIDGCDMMACNCGHTFCWACLVPYHMINEENATDISCCLLRSAYNTISIETVLRNTRIRQFGKSRAFKLNESSDKMRFSSIFRLLAITSYVRAEVPKPGADGKYTISSTSIKAQFIPYGATLTNLFVKDKDGKDVDVVLGYEDLAYYPKDPGHPVYNSIPGRYVNRIGHGKYSIDNKTYSTELNDGTNTLHSGTNNWSYRTWNVTAATDDSITFTVRDEANSSKGMPGLVLANVTYSVHEDKWNVKMDAVSPSVRSPLMLTHHTYFNLDAYKNPDTVKIWNHTLYMPYSKRYLVADDGALPTGKIATAEADSINDFASAPDMFLGHAQKLPGFSSNCGGGGACEGYNGYFLIDDAPADAVVVTLASPFSGIKAELRTDQPGVVIYTCNWFDGTGDLKSTQGTSENKKVVRSSCVAIEAQDYVDGINHPEWGRRDAQITGPGKRYSWESSWTFSNL
;
A
#
# COMPACT_ATOMS: atom_id res chain seq x y z
N MET A 1 23.08 -43.08 -42.70
CA MET A 1 23.62 -42.56 -41.42
C MET A 1 22.80 -41.30 -41.15
N ASN A 2 21.66 -41.35 -40.45
CA ASN A 2 21.20 -42.29 -39.41
C ASN A 2 22.05 -42.29 -38.14
N SER A 3 22.07 -41.16 -37.44
CA SER A 3 22.19 -41.06 -35.98
C SER A 3 21.86 -39.61 -35.57
N THR A 4 20.58 -39.28 -35.43
CA THR A 4 20.18 -38.08 -34.68
C THR A 4 20.39 -38.37 -33.21
N GLU A 5 21.55 -37.97 -32.67
CA GLU A 5 21.83 -38.05 -31.25
C GLU A 5 20.96 -37.03 -30.50
N GLN A 6 19.77 -37.48 -30.12
CA GLN A 6 19.06 -36.92 -28.97
C GLN A 6 19.89 -37.28 -27.74
N VAL A 7 20.69 -36.31 -27.26
CA VAL A 7 21.29 -36.37 -25.93
C VAL A 7 20.13 -36.52 -24.93
N PRO A 8 20.05 -37.61 -24.15
CA PRO A 8 18.97 -37.81 -23.19
C PRO A 8 18.93 -36.66 -22.18
N MET A 9 17.75 -36.29 -21.67
CA MET A 9 17.65 -35.20 -20.68
C MET A 9 18.50 -35.43 -19.41
N ALA A 10 18.86 -36.67 -19.11
CA ALA A 10 19.74 -37.03 -18.00
C ALA A 10 21.19 -36.49 -18.14
N ASP A 11 21.68 -36.29 -19.37
CA ASP A 11 23.05 -35.82 -19.65
C ASP A 11 23.14 -34.28 -19.82
N VAL A 12 22.03 -33.56 -19.69
CA VAL A 12 21.97 -32.10 -19.88
C VAL A 12 22.20 -31.37 -18.55
N ASP A 13 23.10 -30.38 -18.52
CA ASP A 13 23.40 -29.62 -17.31
C ASP A 13 22.15 -28.92 -16.74
N SER A 14 21.90 -29.17 -15.45
CA SER A 14 20.81 -28.59 -14.65
C SER A 14 20.66 -27.07 -14.75
N GLN A 15 21.74 -26.32 -14.99
CA GLN A 15 21.72 -24.87 -15.15
C GLN A 15 21.18 -24.45 -16.52
N LEU A 16 21.48 -25.19 -17.58
CA LEU A 16 20.89 -24.96 -18.91
C LEU A 16 19.37 -25.24 -18.87
N LEU A 17 18.96 -26.31 -18.18
CA LEU A 17 17.56 -26.63 -17.95
C LEU A 17 16.86 -25.54 -17.11
N LEU A 18 17.43 -25.11 -15.98
CA LEU A 18 16.85 -24.04 -15.15
C LEU A 18 16.73 -22.71 -15.92
N PHE A 19 17.78 -22.31 -16.66
CA PHE A 19 17.76 -21.12 -17.50
C PHE A 19 16.70 -21.21 -18.60
N ARG A 20 16.55 -22.39 -19.26
CA ARG A 20 15.47 -22.65 -20.23
C ARG A 20 14.07 -22.48 -19.62
N ARG A 21 13.84 -23.05 -18.43
CA ARG A 21 12.55 -22.96 -17.72
C ARG A 21 12.20 -21.51 -17.42
N GLN A 22 13.14 -20.75 -16.83
CA GLN A 22 12.91 -19.34 -16.47
C GLN A 22 12.77 -18.41 -17.68
N TYR A 23 13.54 -18.66 -18.76
CA TYR A 23 13.40 -17.93 -20.03
C TYR A 23 12.02 -18.15 -20.67
N ARG A 24 11.54 -19.41 -20.71
CA ARG A 24 10.19 -19.73 -21.21
C ARG A 24 9.08 -19.27 -20.26
N GLN A 25 9.38 -19.02 -18.98
CA GLN A 25 8.53 -18.30 -18.01
C GLN A 25 8.68 -16.77 -18.11
N LEU A 26 9.39 -16.25 -19.12
CA LEU A 26 9.62 -14.82 -19.38
C LEU A 26 10.22 -14.05 -18.17
N PHE A 27 11.08 -14.67 -17.37
CA PHE A 27 11.68 -13.99 -16.21
C PHE A 27 12.50 -12.77 -16.65
N GLU A 28 12.38 -11.66 -15.92
CA GLU A 28 13.18 -10.46 -16.18
C GLU A 28 14.69 -10.77 -16.06
N PRO A 29 15.57 -10.18 -16.91
CA PRO A 29 16.99 -10.58 -17.01
C PRO A 29 17.78 -10.59 -15.69
N ASP A 30 17.42 -9.74 -14.73
CA ASP A 30 18.08 -9.63 -13.41
C ASP A 30 17.65 -10.72 -12.40
N PHE A 31 16.60 -11.48 -12.74
CA PHE A 31 16.09 -12.62 -11.98
C PHE A 31 16.45 -13.98 -12.59
N LEU A 32 16.95 -14.02 -13.83
CA LEU A 32 17.45 -15.24 -14.45
C LEU A 32 18.64 -15.83 -13.70
N ALA A 33 18.62 -17.16 -13.50
CA ALA A 33 19.73 -17.96 -13.02
C ALA A 33 20.70 -18.24 -14.18
N TRP A 34 21.53 -17.24 -14.48
CA TRP A 34 22.54 -17.31 -15.55
C TRP A 34 23.49 -18.51 -15.35
N PRO A 35 23.70 -19.35 -16.39
CA PRO A 35 24.67 -20.45 -16.30
C PRO A 35 26.09 -19.93 -16.03
N HIS A 36 26.88 -20.72 -15.31
CA HIS A 36 28.24 -20.32 -14.91
C HIS A 36 29.21 -20.23 -16.10
N ALA A 37 30.26 -19.40 -15.96
CA ALA A 37 31.17 -19.03 -17.05
C ALA A 37 31.86 -20.23 -17.74
N GLN A 38 32.25 -21.28 -17.00
CA GLN A 38 32.89 -22.47 -17.58
C GLN A 38 31.93 -23.26 -18.49
N LEU A 39 30.62 -23.23 -18.20
CA LEU A 39 29.59 -23.87 -19.00
C LEU A 39 29.18 -23.00 -20.20
N LEU A 40 29.05 -21.68 -20.03
CA LEU A 40 28.74 -20.74 -21.12
C LEU A 40 29.81 -20.70 -22.22
N ARG A 41 31.07 -20.97 -21.88
CA ARG A 41 32.18 -21.07 -22.83
C ARG A 41 32.02 -22.22 -23.83
N ARG A 42 31.59 -23.40 -23.36
CA ARG A 42 31.58 -24.62 -24.18
C ARG A 42 30.67 -24.47 -25.40
N SER A 43 31.20 -24.79 -26.58
CA SER A 43 30.46 -24.71 -27.85
C SER A 43 29.20 -25.59 -27.87
N ASP A 44 29.22 -26.75 -27.22
CA ASP A 44 28.05 -27.64 -27.09
C ASP A 44 26.91 -27.01 -26.25
N ALA A 45 27.25 -26.33 -25.17
CA ALA A 45 26.31 -25.59 -24.34
C ALA A 45 25.77 -24.34 -25.06
N GLN A 46 26.60 -23.61 -25.80
CA GLN A 46 26.15 -22.48 -26.62
C GLN A 46 25.16 -22.93 -27.73
N ALA A 47 25.48 -24.01 -28.44
CA ALA A 47 24.61 -24.61 -29.45
C ALA A 47 23.30 -25.15 -28.83
N TRP A 48 23.35 -25.72 -27.62
CA TRP A 48 22.16 -26.13 -26.87
C TRP A 48 21.27 -24.92 -26.52
N LEU A 49 21.86 -23.80 -26.07
CA LEU A 49 21.12 -22.58 -25.75
C LEU A 49 20.44 -22.00 -26.99
N PHE A 50 21.12 -21.92 -28.14
CA PHE A 50 20.50 -21.50 -29.40
C PHE A 50 19.30 -22.40 -29.77
N LYS A 51 19.56 -23.71 -29.89
CA LYS A 51 18.58 -24.73 -30.34
C LYS A 51 17.26 -24.72 -29.55
N HIS A 52 17.29 -24.43 -28.24
CA HIS A 52 16.10 -24.55 -27.38
C HIS A 52 15.49 -23.21 -26.94
N LEU A 53 16.15 -22.07 -27.20
CA LEU A 53 15.71 -20.74 -26.75
C LEU A 53 15.57 -19.69 -27.88
N PHE A 54 16.23 -19.90 -29.02
CA PHE A 54 16.40 -18.86 -30.05
C PHE A 54 16.22 -19.34 -31.50
N ASP A 55 16.31 -20.65 -31.77
CA ASP A 55 16.10 -21.25 -33.10
C ASP A 55 14.62 -21.21 -33.51
N GLU A 56 14.25 -20.26 -34.37
CA GLU A 56 12.89 -20.10 -34.92
C GLU A 56 12.41 -21.31 -35.74
N THR A 57 13.33 -22.07 -36.35
CA THR A 57 12.96 -23.23 -37.17
C THR A 57 12.49 -24.42 -36.34
N ARG A 58 12.83 -24.44 -35.05
CA ARG A 58 12.45 -25.48 -34.08
C ARG A 58 11.45 -25.02 -33.03
N ASN A 59 11.41 -23.73 -32.71
CA ASN A 59 10.63 -23.20 -31.60
C ASN A 59 9.49 -22.32 -32.13
N SER A 60 8.34 -22.94 -32.44
CA SER A 60 7.13 -22.24 -32.93
C SER A 60 6.42 -21.36 -31.89
N ARG A 61 6.85 -21.41 -30.62
CA ARG A 61 6.27 -20.69 -29.47
C ARG A 61 7.33 -19.86 -28.73
N LEU A 62 8.16 -19.11 -29.46
CA LEU A 62 9.19 -18.24 -28.88
C LEU A 62 8.59 -17.03 -28.13
N PRO A 63 9.31 -16.47 -27.15
CA PRO A 63 8.99 -15.16 -26.56
C PRO A 63 8.97 -14.01 -27.58
N PRO A 64 8.32 -12.88 -27.28
CA PRO A 64 8.39 -11.65 -28.07
C PRO A 64 9.83 -11.21 -28.38
N GLU A 65 10.10 -10.74 -29.60
CA GLU A 65 11.45 -10.39 -30.07
C GLU A 65 12.20 -9.44 -29.12
N ARG A 66 11.49 -8.44 -28.57
CA ARG A 66 12.02 -7.49 -27.58
C ARG A 66 12.49 -8.18 -26.29
N TYR A 67 11.82 -9.24 -25.83
CA TYR A 67 12.27 -10.04 -24.70
C TYR A 67 13.47 -10.92 -25.08
N GLN A 68 13.43 -11.58 -26.25
CA GLN A 68 14.57 -12.38 -26.76
C GLN A 68 15.86 -11.54 -26.75
N LEU A 69 15.81 -10.31 -27.29
CA LEU A 69 16.96 -9.41 -27.35
C LEU A 69 17.45 -8.94 -25.96
N ARG A 70 16.52 -8.69 -25.01
CA ARG A 70 16.84 -8.32 -23.62
C ARG A 70 17.55 -9.44 -22.84
N VAL A 71 17.37 -10.71 -23.22
CA VAL A 71 18.11 -11.85 -22.64
C VAL A 71 19.37 -12.18 -23.44
N LEU A 72 19.30 -12.14 -24.78
CA LEU A 72 20.39 -12.57 -25.65
C LEU A 72 21.59 -11.61 -25.62
N ARG A 73 21.38 -10.28 -25.52
CA ARG A 73 22.47 -9.31 -25.35
C ARG A 73 23.28 -9.57 -24.05
N PRO A 74 22.66 -9.69 -22.85
CA PRO A 74 23.40 -10.06 -21.63
C PRO A 74 23.89 -11.52 -21.60
N LEU A 75 23.36 -12.43 -22.44
CA LEU A 75 23.92 -13.77 -22.61
C LEU A 75 25.26 -13.71 -23.35
N VAL A 76 25.28 -13.10 -24.54
CA VAL A 76 26.49 -12.95 -25.37
C VAL A 76 27.59 -12.21 -24.61
N SER A 77 27.28 -11.12 -23.91
CA SER A 77 28.29 -10.41 -23.10
C SER A 77 28.71 -11.13 -21.81
N ARG A 78 28.11 -12.28 -21.46
CA ARG A 78 28.63 -13.21 -20.45
C ARG A 78 29.50 -14.30 -21.08
N ILE A 79 29.17 -14.77 -22.27
CA ILE A 79 30.01 -15.69 -23.06
C ILE A 79 31.34 -14.99 -23.40
N GLU A 80 31.29 -13.78 -23.95
CA GLU A 80 32.42 -12.87 -24.21
C GLU A 80 33.36 -12.74 -22.99
N LYS A 81 32.81 -12.53 -21.79
CA LYS A 81 33.57 -12.41 -20.54
C LYS A 81 34.01 -13.74 -19.94
N SER A 82 33.65 -14.87 -20.55
CA SER A 82 34.02 -16.23 -20.12
C SER A 82 35.16 -16.85 -20.94
N ILE A 83 35.45 -16.29 -22.12
CA ILE A 83 36.61 -16.58 -22.98
C ILE A 83 37.90 -16.45 -22.17
N GLN A 84 38.82 -17.41 -22.31
CA GLN A 84 40.16 -17.38 -21.72
C GLN A 84 41.26 -17.61 -22.76
N ASP A 85 41.02 -18.44 -23.77
CA ASP A 85 41.93 -18.59 -24.91
C ASP A 85 41.23 -18.22 -26.22
N PRO A 86 41.49 -17.05 -26.81
CA PRO A 86 40.84 -16.63 -28.06
C PRO A 86 41.12 -17.50 -29.29
N ASP A 87 42.07 -18.44 -29.22
CA ASP A 87 42.32 -19.42 -30.29
C ASP A 87 41.51 -20.73 -30.11
N GLU A 88 40.87 -20.96 -28.96
CA GLU A 88 39.99 -22.12 -28.67
C GLU A 88 38.55 -21.75 -28.23
N ASP A 89 38.33 -20.58 -27.63
CA ASP A 89 37.07 -20.11 -27.05
C ASP A 89 36.37 -19.05 -27.93
N GLU A 90 35.37 -19.46 -28.71
CA GLU A 90 34.59 -18.56 -29.59
C GLU A 90 33.13 -18.34 -29.14
N ILE A 91 32.48 -17.29 -29.66
CA ILE A 91 31.04 -17.04 -29.50
C ILE A 91 30.30 -17.66 -30.69
N SER A 92 29.28 -18.49 -30.42
CA SER A 92 28.50 -19.18 -31.45
C SER A 92 27.91 -18.23 -32.50
N ASP A 93 28.24 -18.51 -33.78
CA ASP A 93 27.70 -17.82 -34.95
C ASP A 93 26.16 -17.80 -34.97
N ASP A 94 25.49 -18.86 -34.49
CA ASP A 94 24.03 -18.91 -34.42
C ASP A 94 23.45 -17.88 -33.43
N LEU A 95 24.09 -17.70 -32.27
CA LEU A 95 23.70 -16.69 -31.28
C LEU A 95 23.94 -15.27 -31.80
N MET A 96 25.07 -15.05 -32.50
CA MET A 96 25.42 -13.77 -33.11
C MET A 96 24.50 -13.44 -34.30
N GLY A 97 24.19 -14.43 -35.14
CA GLY A 97 23.22 -14.33 -36.23
C GLY A 97 21.82 -13.99 -35.72
N ARG A 98 21.39 -14.56 -34.59
CA ARG A 98 20.12 -14.19 -33.95
C ARG A 98 20.11 -12.75 -33.45
N ILE A 99 21.19 -12.25 -32.85
CA ILE A 99 21.31 -10.81 -32.53
C ILE A 99 21.19 -9.99 -33.81
N GLY A 100 21.90 -10.36 -34.88
CA GLY A 100 21.83 -9.69 -36.18
C GLY A 100 20.40 -9.56 -36.72
N ALA A 101 19.64 -10.67 -36.72
CA ALA A 101 18.25 -10.69 -37.17
C ALA A 101 17.34 -9.76 -36.31
N LEU A 102 17.35 -9.95 -34.99
CA LEU A 102 16.55 -9.14 -34.04
C LEU A 102 16.89 -7.65 -34.08
N MET A 103 18.13 -7.30 -34.42
CA MET A 103 18.56 -5.90 -34.60
C MET A 103 18.16 -5.33 -35.97
N THR A 104 17.90 -6.18 -36.97
CA THR A 104 17.58 -5.77 -38.35
C THR A 104 16.07 -5.61 -38.58
N HIS A 105 15.24 -6.42 -37.93
CA HIS A 105 13.77 -6.34 -38.05
C HIS A 105 13.17 -5.07 -37.45
N GLY A 106 13.86 -4.43 -36.50
CA GLY A 106 13.39 -3.25 -35.78
C GLY A 106 12.61 -3.64 -34.52
N VAL A 107 13.19 -3.40 -33.35
CA VAL A 107 12.60 -3.79 -32.07
C VAL A 107 11.29 -2.99 -31.82
N PRO A 108 10.15 -3.65 -31.52
CA PRO A 108 8.90 -2.96 -31.23
C PRO A 108 9.02 -1.94 -30.09
N SER A 109 8.23 -0.86 -30.17
CA SER A 109 8.15 0.11 -29.08
C SER A 109 7.61 -0.52 -27.80
N GLU A 110 7.85 0.12 -26.65
CA GLU A 110 7.37 -0.35 -25.35
C GLU A 110 5.85 -0.58 -25.38
N PHE A 111 5.12 0.39 -25.93
CA PHE A 111 3.67 0.41 -26.02
C PHE A 111 3.07 -0.65 -26.96
N GLU A 112 3.83 -1.11 -27.96
CA GLU A 112 3.44 -2.22 -28.84
C GLU A 112 3.68 -3.56 -28.14
N ALA A 113 4.88 -3.75 -27.56
CA ALA A 113 5.22 -4.93 -26.77
C ALA A 113 4.38 -5.08 -25.47
N MET A 114 3.73 -4.00 -25.00
CA MET A 114 2.75 -4.05 -23.91
C MET A 114 1.38 -4.60 -24.33
N LYS A 115 1.05 -4.60 -25.62
CA LYS A 115 -0.23 -5.09 -26.17
C LYS A 115 -0.15 -6.49 -26.76
N GLU A 116 1.06 -6.93 -27.09
CA GLU A 116 1.36 -8.24 -27.63
C GLU A 116 0.93 -9.37 -26.67
N ARG A 117 0.36 -10.44 -27.22
CA ARG A 117 0.10 -11.69 -26.48
C ARG A 117 1.38 -12.54 -26.54
N ALA A 118 1.90 -12.97 -25.40
CA ALA A 118 3.14 -13.73 -25.31
C ALA A 118 2.90 -15.18 -24.87
N TYR A 119 3.67 -16.13 -25.40
CA TYR A 119 3.70 -17.50 -24.89
C TYR A 119 4.51 -17.57 -23.58
N VAL A 120 3.92 -18.16 -22.55
CA VAL A 120 4.54 -18.41 -21.24
C VAL A 120 4.43 -19.90 -20.96
N THR A 121 5.56 -20.60 -20.78
CA THR A 121 5.57 -22.06 -20.55
C THR A 121 6.10 -22.40 -19.16
N PHE A 122 5.25 -23.03 -18.35
CA PHE A 122 5.54 -23.46 -16.99
C PHE A 122 5.89 -24.95 -16.95
N THR A 123 6.93 -25.33 -16.20
CA THR A 123 7.36 -26.74 -16.10
C THR A 123 6.87 -27.37 -14.80
N CYS A 124 6.11 -28.45 -14.93
CA CYS A 124 5.25 -29.03 -13.90
C CYS A 124 5.85 -30.35 -13.35
N LEU A 125 7.09 -30.30 -12.85
CA LEU A 125 7.77 -31.49 -12.33
C LEU A 125 7.10 -32.00 -11.03
N PRO A 126 6.82 -33.31 -10.91
CA PRO A 126 6.46 -33.93 -9.63
C PRO A 126 7.56 -33.74 -8.58
N GLY A 127 7.19 -33.47 -7.32
CA GLY A 127 8.15 -33.37 -6.21
C GLY A 127 9.12 -34.57 -6.09
N SER A 128 8.65 -35.79 -6.36
CA SER A 128 9.45 -37.01 -6.39
C SER A 128 10.51 -37.07 -7.52
N ARG A 129 10.41 -36.22 -8.55
CA ARG A 129 11.45 -35.98 -9.58
C ARG A 129 12.33 -34.76 -9.27
N ILE A 130 12.09 -34.02 -8.19
CA ILE A 130 12.89 -32.83 -7.81
C ILE A 130 14.09 -33.22 -6.93
N ASP A 131 13.92 -34.17 -6.01
CA ASP A 131 14.99 -34.56 -5.07
C ASP A 131 15.86 -35.72 -5.59
N ARG A 132 15.49 -36.39 -6.69
CA ARG A 132 16.31 -37.39 -7.38
C ARG A 132 17.28 -36.73 -8.37
N SER A 133 18.45 -36.32 -7.88
CA SER A 133 19.57 -35.88 -8.72
C SER A 133 20.30 -37.03 -9.43
N GLN A 134 20.06 -38.27 -9.01
CA GLN A 134 20.58 -39.51 -9.61
C GLN A 134 19.52 -40.61 -9.45
N ASP A 135 18.96 -41.09 -10.57
CA ASP A 135 18.47 -42.47 -10.77
C ASP A 135 17.86 -42.58 -12.19
N ASN A 136 18.23 -43.63 -12.92
CA ASN A 136 17.58 -44.00 -14.18
C ASN A 136 16.29 -44.78 -13.86
N ASP A 137 15.15 -44.40 -14.43
CA ASP A 137 13.92 -45.18 -14.37
C ASP A 137 13.11 -44.99 -15.66
N ASP A 138 12.63 -46.09 -16.25
CA ASP A 138 12.20 -46.15 -17.64
C ASP A 138 10.73 -45.71 -17.81
N GLY A 139 10.48 -44.62 -18.54
CA GLY A 139 9.16 -43.97 -18.53
C GLY A 139 8.88 -42.98 -19.68
N ASP A 140 9.09 -43.45 -20.91
CA ASP A 140 8.46 -42.99 -22.17
C ASP A 140 8.08 -41.49 -22.28
N GLY A 141 9.06 -40.66 -22.68
CA GLY A 141 8.85 -39.24 -22.97
C GLY A 141 10.11 -38.38 -22.82
N ASP A 142 10.68 -37.90 -23.93
CA ASP A 142 11.92 -37.10 -23.99
C ASP A 142 11.78 -35.64 -23.49
N GLU A 143 10.56 -35.19 -23.15
CA GLU A 143 10.28 -33.79 -22.82
C GLU A 143 9.77 -33.58 -21.39
N GLU A 144 9.96 -32.37 -20.86
CA GLU A 144 9.50 -32.02 -19.52
C GLU A 144 7.98 -31.80 -19.50
N PRO A 145 7.25 -32.28 -18.46
CA PRO A 145 5.83 -31.99 -18.32
C PRO A 145 5.63 -30.48 -18.23
N THR A 146 4.88 -29.92 -19.18
CA THR A 146 4.76 -28.47 -19.36
C THR A 146 3.32 -28.02 -19.57
N ILE A 147 3.08 -26.75 -19.29
CA ILE A 147 1.84 -26.02 -19.61
C ILE A 147 2.25 -24.74 -20.33
N THR A 148 1.85 -24.55 -21.57
CA THR A 148 2.07 -23.29 -22.31
C THR A 148 0.77 -22.50 -22.33
N LEU A 149 0.78 -21.31 -21.74
CA LEU A 149 -0.33 -20.36 -21.80
C LEU A 149 0.03 -19.23 -22.76
N LEU A 150 -0.98 -18.68 -23.42
CA LEU A 150 -0.94 -17.36 -24.00
C LEU A 150 -1.32 -16.37 -22.87
N GLU A 151 -0.55 -15.29 -22.70
CA GLU A 151 -0.79 -14.25 -21.69
C GLU A 151 -0.63 -12.83 -22.24
N ARG A 152 -1.32 -11.85 -21.62
CA ARG A 152 -1.12 -10.41 -21.82
C ARG A 152 -0.46 -9.79 -20.59
N ARG A 153 0.80 -10.15 -20.34
CA ARG A 153 1.49 -9.91 -19.06
C ARG A 153 1.56 -8.45 -18.59
N ASN A 154 1.53 -7.52 -19.55
CA ASN A 154 1.68 -6.07 -19.34
C ASN A 154 0.34 -5.31 -19.30
N LEU A 155 -0.80 -6.01 -19.37
CA LEU A 155 -2.13 -5.39 -19.40
C LEU A 155 -2.61 -5.02 -17.99
N ILE A 156 -2.28 -3.81 -17.54
CA ILE A 156 -2.75 -3.29 -16.24
C ILE A 156 -4.20 -2.79 -16.37
N SER A 157 -5.16 -3.71 -16.22
CA SER A 157 -6.60 -3.47 -16.00
C SER A 157 -7.38 -2.58 -17.00
N GLY A 158 -6.80 -2.24 -18.15
CA GLY A 158 -7.38 -1.33 -19.14
C GLY A 158 -8.64 -1.82 -19.88
N SER A 159 -9.22 -2.95 -19.48
CA SER A 159 -10.31 -3.66 -20.18
C SER A 159 -11.41 -4.20 -19.26
N ARG A 160 -11.55 -3.66 -18.04
CA ARG A 160 -12.49 -4.12 -16.97
C ARG A 160 -12.27 -5.53 -16.42
N THR A 161 -11.53 -6.39 -17.12
CA THR A 161 -11.11 -7.73 -16.66
C THR A 161 -9.60 -7.85 -16.50
N THR A 162 -9.17 -8.71 -15.56
CA THR A 162 -7.78 -9.05 -15.25
C THR A 162 -7.38 -10.48 -15.65
N GLY A 163 -8.32 -11.29 -16.18
CA GLY A 163 -8.13 -12.74 -16.41
C GLY A 163 -7.08 -13.14 -17.44
N HIS A 164 -6.44 -12.20 -18.15
CA HIS A 164 -5.47 -12.49 -19.22
C HIS A 164 -4.01 -12.68 -18.74
N ARG A 165 -3.76 -12.84 -17.44
CA ARG A 165 -2.42 -13.12 -16.85
C ARG A 165 -2.54 -14.20 -15.78
N THR A 166 -1.53 -15.06 -15.67
CA THR A 166 -1.48 -16.06 -14.59
C THR A 166 -1.04 -15.40 -13.29
N TRP A 167 -1.91 -15.44 -12.27
CA TRP A 167 -1.63 -14.90 -10.94
C TRP A 167 -0.65 -15.76 -10.15
N GLU A 168 0.10 -15.13 -9.24
CA GLU A 168 1.10 -15.81 -8.41
C GLU A 168 0.49 -16.91 -7.53
N ALA A 169 -0.80 -16.79 -7.19
CA ALA A 169 -1.53 -17.80 -6.44
C ALA A 169 -1.80 -19.08 -7.21
N ALA A 170 -2.07 -19.00 -8.51
CA ALA A 170 -2.24 -20.18 -9.35
C ALA A 170 -0.93 -20.97 -9.42
N LEU A 171 0.21 -20.27 -9.53
CA LEU A 171 1.54 -20.88 -9.50
C LEU A 171 1.86 -21.54 -8.14
N HIS A 172 1.43 -20.94 -7.03
CA HIS A 172 1.66 -21.50 -5.70
C HIS A 172 0.75 -22.70 -5.39
N LEU A 173 -0.55 -22.62 -5.69
CA LEU A 173 -1.48 -23.75 -5.58
C LEU A 173 -1.06 -24.91 -6.49
N GLY A 174 -0.66 -24.63 -7.74
CA GLY A 174 -0.13 -25.64 -8.63
C GLY A 174 1.16 -26.30 -8.12
N SER A 175 2.02 -25.54 -7.42
CA SER A 175 3.20 -26.10 -6.75
C SER A 175 2.84 -27.07 -5.61
N TYR A 176 1.79 -26.76 -4.84
CA TYR A 176 1.27 -27.63 -3.80
C TYR A 176 0.61 -28.89 -4.38
N LEU A 177 -0.21 -28.74 -5.41
CA LEU A 177 -0.83 -29.86 -6.13
C LEU A 177 0.19 -30.76 -6.86
N LEU A 178 1.40 -30.25 -7.15
CA LEU A 178 2.54 -31.01 -7.65
C LEU A 178 3.36 -31.74 -6.57
N THR A 179 2.98 -31.66 -5.28
CA THR A 179 3.40 -32.61 -4.24
C THR A 179 2.63 -33.93 -4.36
N ASP A 180 3.09 -35.01 -3.72
CA ASP A 180 2.35 -36.28 -3.74
C ASP A 180 1.05 -36.21 -2.93
N SER A 181 1.06 -35.54 -1.77
CA SER A 181 -0.14 -35.23 -0.99
C SER A 181 -1.16 -34.42 -1.78
N GLY A 182 -0.71 -33.40 -2.53
CA GLY A 182 -1.58 -32.57 -3.37
C GLY A 182 -2.12 -33.31 -4.60
N ARG A 183 -1.33 -34.22 -5.20
CA ARG A 183 -1.77 -35.11 -6.28
C ARG A 183 -2.96 -35.97 -5.87
N ASP A 184 -2.89 -36.58 -4.70
CA ASP A 184 -3.94 -37.50 -4.23
C ASP A 184 -5.25 -36.78 -3.86
N LEU A 185 -5.27 -35.43 -3.76
CA LEU A 185 -6.51 -34.65 -3.67
C LEU A 185 -7.25 -34.55 -5.03
N ILE A 186 -6.53 -34.56 -6.16
CA ILE A 186 -7.07 -34.29 -7.51
C ILE A 186 -7.23 -35.56 -8.37
N LYS A 187 -6.35 -36.54 -8.17
CA LYS A 187 -6.25 -37.76 -8.97
C LYS A 187 -7.54 -38.59 -8.96
N GLY A 188 -8.16 -38.73 -10.13
CA GLY A 188 -9.44 -39.44 -10.32
C GLY A 188 -10.67 -38.70 -9.79
N LYS A 189 -10.55 -37.41 -9.43
CA LYS A 189 -11.65 -36.57 -8.92
C LYS A 189 -12.28 -35.71 -10.00
N SER A 190 -13.56 -35.35 -9.82
CA SER A 190 -14.17 -34.28 -10.61
C SER A 190 -13.95 -32.94 -9.92
N VAL A 191 -13.39 -31.97 -10.64
CA VAL A 191 -12.87 -30.70 -10.10
C VAL A 191 -13.64 -29.51 -10.67
N LEU A 192 -13.93 -28.51 -9.84
CA LEU A 192 -14.45 -27.20 -10.26
C LEU A 192 -13.43 -26.10 -9.94
N GLU A 193 -12.94 -25.38 -10.95
CA GLU A 193 -12.10 -24.19 -10.77
C GLU A 193 -12.97 -22.92 -10.80
N LEU A 194 -12.86 -22.10 -9.75
CA LEU A 194 -13.51 -20.79 -9.62
C LEU A 194 -12.48 -19.68 -9.86
N GLY A 195 -12.77 -18.75 -10.79
CA GLY A 195 -11.91 -17.60 -11.09
C GLY A 195 -10.65 -17.99 -11.87
N ALA A 196 -10.83 -18.77 -12.94
CA ALA A 196 -9.76 -19.45 -13.66
C ALA A 196 -8.77 -18.52 -14.38
N GLY A 197 -9.19 -17.35 -14.85
CA GLY A 197 -8.36 -16.44 -15.63
C GLY A 197 -7.73 -17.11 -16.85
N THR A 198 -6.44 -17.45 -16.77
CA THR A 198 -5.69 -18.12 -17.84
C THR A 198 -5.88 -19.64 -17.90
N GLY A 199 -6.50 -20.26 -16.89
CA GLY A 199 -6.77 -21.71 -16.84
C GLY A 199 -5.63 -22.59 -16.34
N PHE A 200 -4.58 -22.01 -15.74
CA PHE A 200 -3.37 -22.72 -15.33
C PHE A 200 -3.66 -23.97 -14.48
N LEU A 201 -4.56 -23.87 -13.48
CA LEU A 201 -4.82 -25.01 -12.59
C LEU A 201 -5.73 -26.06 -13.23
N ALA A 202 -6.72 -25.68 -14.03
CA ALA A 202 -7.51 -26.66 -14.77
C ALA A 202 -6.67 -27.48 -15.74
N ILE A 203 -5.77 -26.84 -16.48
CA ILE A 203 -4.83 -27.53 -17.40
C ILE A 203 -3.88 -28.43 -16.60
N LEU A 204 -3.40 -27.99 -15.43
CA LEU A 204 -2.59 -28.81 -14.52
C LEU A 204 -3.37 -30.04 -14.02
N CYS A 205 -4.61 -29.84 -13.56
CA CYS A 205 -5.49 -30.90 -13.06
C CYS A 205 -5.80 -31.94 -14.13
N ALA A 206 -6.11 -31.50 -15.35
CA ALA A 206 -6.42 -32.37 -16.46
C ALA A 206 -5.18 -33.10 -17.01
N LYS A 207 -4.12 -32.38 -17.42
CA LYS A 207 -2.96 -32.96 -18.11
C LYS A 207 -2.04 -33.76 -17.19
N HIS A 208 -1.73 -33.22 -16.01
CA HIS A 208 -0.59 -33.68 -15.20
C HIS A 208 -0.99 -34.35 -13.89
N LEU A 209 -2.13 -33.99 -13.29
CA LEU A 209 -2.61 -34.57 -12.03
C LEU A 209 -3.63 -35.72 -12.22
N ARG A 210 -4.11 -35.92 -13.46
CA ARG A 210 -5.09 -36.94 -13.83
C ARG A 210 -6.41 -36.83 -13.05
N ALA A 211 -7.02 -35.64 -13.07
CA ALA A 211 -8.44 -35.50 -12.73
C ALA A 211 -9.31 -36.43 -13.60
N ARG A 212 -10.55 -36.69 -13.15
CA ARG A 212 -11.57 -37.45 -13.90
C ARG A 212 -12.39 -36.55 -14.83
N HIS A 213 -12.67 -35.34 -14.36
CA HIS A 213 -13.32 -34.26 -15.10
C HIS A 213 -12.89 -32.92 -14.49
N VAL A 214 -12.85 -31.86 -15.28
CA VAL A 214 -12.57 -30.50 -14.80
C VAL A 214 -13.57 -29.51 -15.41
N THR A 215 -14.39 -28.86 -14.59
CA THR A 215 -15.11 -27.66 -15.02
C THR A 215 -14.33 -26.45 -14.57
N THR A 216 -14.05 -25.51 -15.47
CA THR A 216 -13.24 -24.32 -15.20
C THR A 216 -14.02 -23.07 -15.57
N THR A 217 -14.04 -22.09 -14.66
CA THR A 217 -15.02 -21.00 -14.70
C THR A 217 -14.44 -19.63 -14.41
N ASP A 218 -14.99 -18.63 -15.09
CA ASP A 218 -14.74 -17.21 -14.87
C ASP A 218 -16.06 -16.43 -14.99
N GLY A 219 -16.11 -15.20 -14.48
CA GLY A 219 -17.29 -14.34 -14.62
C GLY A 219 -17.38 -13.66 -15.99
N ASP A 220 -16.23 -13.42 -16.63
CA ASP A 220 -16.17 -12.73 -17.93
C ASP A 220 -16.17 -13.75 -19.09
N GLU A 221 -17.20 -13.69 -19.94
CA GLU A 221 -17.35 -14.57 -21.10
C GLU A 221 -16.16 -14.46 -22.09
N SER A 222 -15.53 -13.29 -22.21
CA SER A 222 -14.33 -13.09 -23.04
C SER A 222 -13.06 -13.70 -22.42
N VAL A 223 -13.04 -13.88 -21.10
CA VAL A 223 -12.01 -14.69 -20.41
C VAL A 223 -12.32 -16.17 -20.59
N VAL A 224 -13.59 -16.60 -20.55
CA VAL A 224 -13.98 -17.99 -20.80
C VAL A 224 -13.68 -18.44 -22.25
N ASP A 225 -13.75 -17.54 -23.24
CA ASP A 225 -13.26 -17.84 -24.60
C ASP A 225 -11.73 -17.87 -24.69
N TYR A 226 -11.03 -16.97 -23.99
CA TYR A 226 -9.55 -16.99 -23.92
C TYR A 226 -9.01 -18.23 -23.20
N LEU A 227 -9.74 -18.70 -22.19
CA LEU A 227 -9.50 -19.96 -21.48
C LEU A 227 -9.55 -21.13 -22.46
N LYS A 228 -10.54 -21.20 -23.37
CA LYS A 228 -10.61 -22.22 -24.44
C LYS A 228 -9.41 -22.15 -25.39
N GLU A 229 -8.91 -20.96 -25.74
CA GLU A 229 -7.65 -20.83 -26.51
C GLU A 229 -6.48 -21.53 -25.78
N ASN A 230 -6.35 -21.30 -24.46
CA ASN A 230 -5.30 -21.92 -23.65
C ASN A 230 -5.51 -23.44 -23.42
N LEU A 231 -6.75 -23.92 -23.36
CA LEU A 231 -7.05 -25.36 -23.30
C LEU A 231 -6.56 -26.07 -24.57
N ALA A 232 -6.92 -25.55 -25.75
CA ALA A 232 -6.49 -26.09 -27.04
C ALA A 232 -4.96 -25.98 -27.25
N LEU A 233 -4.33 -24.90 -26.77
CA LEU A 233 -2.87 -24.71 -26.82
C LEU A 233 -2.08 -25.79 -26.04
N ASN A 234 -2.76 -26.51 -25.14
CA ASN A 234 -2.24 -27.61 -24.34
C ASN A 234 -2.85 -28.97 -24.70
N ASP A 235 -3.49 -29.12 -25.86
CA ASP A 235 -4.02 -30.39 -26.36
C ASP A 235 -5.11 -31.00 -25.45
N ILE A 236 -5.97 -30.16 -24.83
CA ILE A 236 -7.06 -30.59 -23.93
C ILE A 236 -8.40 -29.91 -24.29
N ASP A 237 -9.03 -30.35 -25.37
CA ASP A 237 -10.30 -29.80 -25.88
C ASP A 237 -11.47 -30.81 -25.91
N ASP A 238 -11.32 -32.02 -25.33
CA ASP A 238 -12.44 -32.95 -25.14
C ASP A 238 -13.36 -32.47 -24.00
N GLU A 239 -14.57 -32.01 -24.35
CA GLU A 239 -15.65 -31.60 -23.44
C GLU A 239 -16.02 -32.65 -22.38
N LYS A 240 -15.65 -33.92 -22.57
CA LYS A 240 -15.82 -34.99 -21.56
C LYS A 240 -14.78 -34.91 -20.45
N MET A 241 -13.61 -34.35 -20.74
CA MET A 241 -12.49 -34.23 -19.81
C MET A 241 -12.43 -32.83 -19.19
N ILE A 242 -12.71 -31.78 -19.96
CA ILE A 242 -12.68 -30.40 -19.47
C ILE A 242 -13.75 -29.51 -20.11
N ASN A 243 -14.43 -28.70 -19.29
CA ASN A 243 -15.47 -27.76 -19.71
C ASN A 243 -15.15 -26.34 -19.25
N ALA A 244 -15.13 -25.37 -20.17
CA ALA A 244 -14.98 -23.94 -19.86
C ALA A 244 -16.36 -23.23 -19.88
N ARG A 245 -16.80 -22.67 -18.74
CA ARG A 245 -18.15 -22.09 -18.59
C ARG A 245 -18.13 -20.76 -17.82
N THR A 246 -19.04 -19.85 -18.15
CA THR A 246 -19.24 -18.60 -17.40
C THR A 246 -20.00 -18.88 -16.10
N LEU A 247 -19.51 -18.34 -14.98
CA LEU A 247 -20.12 -18.46 -13.65
C LEU A 247 -19.99 -17.15 -12.86
N TRP A 248 -21.13 -16.52 -12.58
CA TRP A 248 -21.21 -15.41 -11.63
C TRP A 248 -21.46 -15.97 -10.23
N TRP A 249 -20.75 -15.45 -9.24
CA TRP A 249 -20.90 -15.87 -7.84
C TRP A 249 -22.05 -15.13 -7.16
N GLY A 250 -22.71 -15.77 -6.20
CA GLY A 250 -23.80 -15.18 -5.41
C GLY A 250 -25.20 -15.28 -6.05
N ASP A 251 -25.28 -15.57 -7.35
CA ASP A 251 -26.54 -15.86 -8.03
C ASP A 251 -27.25 -17.09 -7.44
N GLU A 252 -28.58 -17.17 -7.61
CA GLU A 252 -29.33 -18.39 -7.30
C GLU A 252 -28.96 -19.50 -8.29
N LEU A 253 -27.95 -20.30 -7.95
CA LEU A 253 -27.46 -21.46 -8.73
C LEU A 253 -28.51 -22.56 -8.98
N ARG A 254 -29.72 -22.42 -8.44
CA ARG A 254 -30.82 -23.37 -8.54
C ARG A 254 -31.52 -23.27 -9.89
N GLY A 255 -31.73 -24.40 -10.56
CA GLY A 255 -32.20 -24.49 -11.94
C GLY A 255 -31.11 -24.23 -12.99
N THR A 256 -29.93 -23.75 -12.60
CA THR A 256 -28.82 -23.46 -13.52
C THR A 256 -28.11 -24.72 -14.00
N TRP A 257 -27.18 -24.57 -14.94
CA TRP A 257 -26.29 -25.65 -15.36
C TRP A 257 -25.48 -26.23 -14.20
N VAL A 258 -25.16 -25.43 -13.16
CA VAL A 258 -24.36 -25.88 -12.01
C VAL A 258 -25.10 -26.94 -11.20
N GLU A 259 -26.40 -26.76 -10.92
CA GLU A 259 -27.21 -27.77 -10.22
C GLU A 259 -27.36 -29.04 -11.07
N GLN A 260 -27.51 -28.90 -12.39
CA GLN A 260 -27.66 -30.02 -13.33
C GLN A 260 -26.38 -30.85 -13.46
N GLU A 261 -25.22 -30.20 -13.58
CA GLU A 261 -23.90 -30.84 -13.66
C GLU A 261 -23.55 -31.48 -12.31
N CYS A 262 -23.72 -30.76 -11.18
CA CYS A 262 -23.55 -31.34 -9.83
C CYS A 262 -24.49 -32.52 -9.53
N SER A 263 -25.68 -32.57 -10.14
CA SER A 263 -26.63 -33.67 -9.95
C SER A 263 -26.34 -34.90 -10.83
N SER A 264 -25.51 -34.76 -11.86
CA SER A 264 -25.21 -35.82 -12.84
C SER A 264 -23.78 -36.37 -12.69
N ASP A 265 -22.78 -35.51 -12.48
CA ASP A 265 -21.49 -35.88 -11.91
C ASP A 265 -21.06 -34.88 -10.81
N PRO A 266 -21.30 -35.19 -9.53
CA PRO A 266 -20.97 -34.28 -8.44
C PRO A 266 -19.47 -34.02 -8.35
N TYR A 267 -19.07 -32.74 -8.26
CA TYR A 267 -17.69 -32.36 -7.96
C TYR A 267 -17.24 -32.96 -6.62
N ASP A 268 -15.99 -33.43 -6.58
CA ASP A 268 -15.32 -33.88 -5.36
C ASP A 268 -14.44 -32.76 -4.77
N VAL A 269 -13.93 -31.86 -5.61
CA VAL A 269 -13.02 -30.77 -5.22
C VAL A 269 -13.41 -29.46 -5.92
N VAL A 270 -13.42 -28.36 -5.18
CA VAL A 270 -13.33 -26.99 -5.71
C VAL A 270 -11.92 -26.46 -5.50
N ILE A 271 -11.36 -25.81 -6.51
CA ILE A 271 -10.10 -25.07 -6.42
C ILE A 271 -10.31 -23.61 -6.79
N GLY A 272 -9.52 -22.71 -6.18
CA GLY A 272 -9.55 -21.28 -6.50
C GLY A 272 -8.23 -20.60 -6.18
N ALA A 273 -7.79 -19.70 -7.06
CA ALA A 273 -6.53 -18.98 -6.90
C ALA A 273 -6.73 -17.48 -7.02
N ASP A 274 -6.34 -16.76 -5.98
CA ASP A 274 -6.49 -15.32 -5.82
C ASP A 274 -7.93 -14.83 -6.04
N ILE A 275 -8.91 -15.50 -5.42
CA ILE A 275 -10.34 -15.16 -5.51
C ILE A 275 -10.90 -14.45 -4.27
N THR A 276 -10.03 -14.07 -3.33
CA THR A 276 -10.39 -13.48 -2.02
C THR A 276 -9.81 -12.08 -1.83
N TYR A 277 -9.71 -11.27 -2.90
CA TYR A 277 -9.12 -9.93 -2.87
C TYR A 277 -10.13 -8.77 -2.75
N ASP A 278 -11.43 -9.03 -2.98
CA ASP A 278 -12.48 -8.02 -2.87
C ASP A 278 -13.57 -8.45 -1.88
N LYS A 279 -14.06 -7.50 -1.06
CA LYS A 279 -15.02 -7.78 0.01
C LYS A 279 -16.43 -8.12 -0.51
N VAL A 280 -16.84 -7.61 -1.67
CA VAL A 280 -18.16 -7.91 -2.26
C VAL A 280 -18.12 -9.29 -2.92
N ALA A 281 -17.05 -9.57 -3.66
CA ALA A 281 -16.80 -10.88 -4.25
C ALA A 281 -16.68 -12.00 -3.20
N ILE A 282 -16.11 -11.73 -2.02
CA ILE A 282 -16.01 -12.69 -0.91
C ILE A 282 -17.40 -13.17 -0.46
N THR A 283 -18.35 -12.28 -0.19
CA THR A 283 -19.71 -12.69 0.23
C THR A 283 -20.40 -13.52 -0.85
N ALA A 284 -20.29 -13.13 -2.12
CA ALA A 284 -20.83 -13.86 -3.26
C ALA A 284 -20.18 -15.25 -3.43
N LEU A 285 -18.86 -15.34 -3.28
CA LEU A 285 -18.08 -16.59 -3.31
C LEU A 285 -18.52 -17.54 -2.18
N VAL A 286 -18.63 -17.03 -0.95
CA VAL A 286 -19.02 -17.85 0.21
C VAL A 286 -20.46 -18.37 0.07
N GLN A 287 -21.39 -17.57 -0.49
CA GLN A 287 -22.74 -18.02 -0.84
C GLN A 287 -22.73 -19.13 -1.90
N THR A 288 -21.89 -18.99 -2.92
CA THR A 288 -21.66 -19.98 -4.00
C THR A 288 -21.15 -21.31 -3.40
N LEU A 289 -20.11 -21.26 -2.56
CA LEU A 289 -19.59 -22.42 -1.84
C LEU A 289 -20.65 -23.07 -0.95
N ARG A 290 -21.45 -22.29 -0.23
CA ARG A 290 -22.53 -22.80 0.64
C ARG A 290 -23.57 -23.59 -0.13
N TYR A 291 -23.91 -23.19 -1.36
CA TYR A 291 -24.80 -23.96 -2.22
C TYR A 291 -24.13 -25.26 -2.73
N LEU A 292 -22.87 -25.21 -3.16
CA LEU A 292 -22.11 -26.40 -3.58
C LEU A 292 -21.99 -27.43 -2.44
N PHE A 293 -21.77 -27.00 -1.19
CA PHE A 293 -21.79 -27.87 -0.01
C PHE A 293 -23.18 -28.44 0.33
N GLN A 294 -24.28 -27.74 -0.03
CA GLN A 294 -25.64 -28.30 0.11
C GLN A 294 -25.91 -29.42 -0.89
N LEU A 295 -25.39 -29.30 -2.13
CA LEU A 295 -25.44 -30.37 -3.12
C LEU A 295 -24.47 -31.52 -2.79
N ARG A 296 -23.31 -31.20 -2.21
CA ARG A 296 -22.24 -32.16 -1.89
C ARG A 296 -21.65 -31.91 -0.50
N PRO A 297 -22.22 -32.47 0.59
CA PRO A 297 -21.69 -32.28 1.95
C PRO A 297 -20.28 -32.84 2.20
N GLY A 298 -19.77 -33.68 1.29
CA GLY A 298 -18.39 -34.21 1.33
C GLY A 298 -17.41 -33.53 0.38
N LEU A 299 -17.75 -32.34 -0.13
CA LEU A 299 -16.90 -31.55 -1.02
C LEU A 299 -15.62 -31.08 -0.30
N LEU A 300 -14.48 -31.12 -0.99
CA LEU A 300 -13.25 -30.45 -0.57
C LEU A 300 -13.14 -29.10 -1.27
N VAL A 301 -12.86 -28.02 -0.55
CA VAL A 301 -12.52 -26.73 -1.16
C VAL A 301 -11.07 -26.40 -0.82
N ILE A 302 -10.27 -26.00 -1.82
CA ILE A 302 -8.88 -25.59 -1.67
C ILE A 302 -8.72 -24.19 -2.29
N ILE A 303 -8.52 -23.17 -1.45
CA ILE A 303 -8.31 -21.79 -1.93
C ILE A 303 -6.91 -21.32 -1.56
N ALA A 304 -6.26 -20.64 -2.50
CA ALA A 304 -4.96 -20.00 -2.35
C ALA A 304 -5.10 -18.50 -2.63
N GLY A 305 -4.77 -17.61 -1.69
CA GLY A 305 -4.90 -16.15 -1.86
C GLY A 305 -3.64 -15.39 -1.43
N VAL A 306 -3.27 -14.34 -2.18
CA VAL A 306 -2.17 -13.46 -1.76
C VAL A 306 -2.68 -12.55 -0.64
N VAL A 307 -2.07 -12.60 0.54
CA VAL A 307 -2.43 -11.73 1.67
C VAL A 307 -1.93 -10.30 1.41
N ARG A 308 -2.68 -9.56 0.58
CA ARG A 308 -2.43 -8.14 0.25
C ARG A 308 -2.96 -7.19 1.33
N ASN A 309 -4.03 -7.59 2.00
CA ASN A 309 -4.63 -6.88 3.13
C ASN A 309 -5.13 -7.91 4.15
N ALA A 310 -4.65 -7.81 5.40
CA ALA A 310 -5.08 -8.68 6.50
C ALA A 310 -6.59 -8.56 6.77
N GLU A 311 -7.18 -7.37 6.56
CA GLU A 311 -8.59 -7.11 6.80
C GLU A 311 -9.51 -7.75 5.75
N THR A 312 -9.09 -7.77 4.48
CA THR A 312 -9.80 -8.50 3.42
C THR A 312 -9.67 -10.02 3.61
N PHE A 313 -8.50 -10.50 4.04
CA PHE A 313 -8.31 -11.91 4.40
C PHE A 313 -9.20 -12.31 5.58
N GLN A 314 -9.26 -11.49 6.64
CA GLN A 314 -10.17 -11.68 7.77
C GLN A 314 -11.64 -11.70 7.32
N THR A 315 -12.04 -10.81 6.40
CA THR A 315 -13.42 -10.79 5.85
C THR A 315 -13.82 -12.15 5.24
N PHE A 316 -12.89 -12.86 4.58
CA PHE A 316 -13.15 -14.21 4.06
C PHE A 316 -13.31 -15.25 5.18
N TRP A 317 -12.48 -15.21 6.22
CA TRP A 317 -12.61 -16.08 7.39
C TRP A 317 -13.91 -15.83 8.15
N ASP A 318 -14.30 -14.57 8.33
CA ASP A 318 -15.53 -14.17 9.01
C ASP A 318 -16.77 -14.69 8.26
N GLU A 319 -16.85 -14.47 6.95
CA GLU A 319 -17.96 -14.97 6.13
C GLU A 319 -18.02 -16.50 6.07
N CYS A 320 -16.86 -17.17 6.04
CA CYS A 320 -16.79 -18.63 6.20
C CYS A 320 -17.33 -19.08 7.57
N ALA A 321 -16.97 -18.39 8.65
CA ALA A 321 -17.44 -18.68 10.01
C ALA A 321 -18.95 -18.40 10.17
N HIS A 322 -19.47 -17.30 9.61
CA HIS A 322 -20.91 -17.01 9.52
C HIS A 322 -21.66 -18.13 8.78
N SER A 323 -21.05 -18.68 7.73
CA SER A 323 -21.59 -19.80 6.94
C SER A 323 -21.39 -21.18 7.57
N ASN A 324 -20.81 -21.25 8.78
CA ASN A 324 -20.48 -22.48 9.51
C ASN A 324 -19.47 -23.40 8.78
N PHE A 325 -18.59 -22.84 7.96
CA PHE A 325 -17.37 -23.53 7.53
C PHE A 325 -16.30 -23.43 8.62
N MET A 326 -15.73 -24.56 9.02
CA MET A 326 -14.43 -24.60 9.67
C MET A 326 -13.36 -24.45 8.57
N VAL A 327 -12.36 -23.61 8.83
CA VAL A 327 -11.27 -23.32 7.89
C VAL A 327 -9.95 -23.81 8.51
N GLU A 328 -9.14 -24.50 7.71
CA GLU A 328 -7.87 -25.10 8.08
C GLU A 328 -6.76 -24.52 7.20
N GLU A 329 -5.77 -23.87 7.82
CA GLU A 329 -4.58 -23.38 7.11
C GLU A 329 -3.59 -24.53 6.87
N ILE A 330 -3.34 -24.82 5.59
CA ILE A 330 -2.30 -25.75 5.14
C ILE A 330 -1.02 -24.95 4.90
N THR A 331 -0.04 -25.09 5.79
CA THR A 331 1.27 -24.43 5.65
C THR A 331 2.10 -25.09 4.54
N PHE A 332 2.30 -24.40 3.41
CA PHE A 332 3.20 -24.84 2.34
C PHE A 332 4.37 -23.88 2.13
N ALA A 333 5.59 -24.33 2.45
CA ALA A 333 6.76 -23.46 2.50
C ALA A 333 7.25 -23.05 1.10
N ALA A 334 7.19 -21.75 0.81
CA ALA A 334 7.60 -21.18 -0.46
C ALA A 334 9.13 -21.25 -0.71
N LYS A 335 9.56 -21.96 -1.77
CA LYS A 335 10.97 -22.05 -2.18
C LYS A 335 11.44 -20.75 -2.88
N PRO A 336 12.66 -20.23 -2.61
CA PRO A 336 13.16 -19.02 -3.27
C PRO A 336 13.34 -19.16 -4.79
N MET A 337 12.91 -18.14 -5.55
CA MET A 337 12.87 -18.14 -7.02
C MET A 337 14.21 -18.42 -7.74
N ARG A 338 15.35 -18.13 -7.09
CA ARG A 338 16.70 -18.43 -7.62
C ARG A 338 17.17 -19.87 -7.40
N ILE A 339 16.43 -20.68 -6.65
CA ILE A 339 16.81 -22.04 -6.22
C ILE A 339 15.68 -23.07 -6.47
N ASN A 340 14.50 -22.65 -6.95
CA ASN A 340 13.42 -23.57 -7.28
C ASN A 340 13.59 -24.16 -8.71
N PRO A 341 13.83 -25.48 -8.88
CA PRO A 341 14.02 -26.07 -10.20
C PRO A 341 12.78 -26.00 -11.12
N THR A 342 11.56 -25.79 -10.61
CA THR A 342 10.35 -25.58 -11.44
C THR A 342 10.04 -24.11 -11.73
N GLY A 343 10.74 -23.16 -11.10
CA GLY A 343 10.53 -21.72 -11.27
C GLY A 343 9.22 -21.14 -10.68
N LEU A 344 8.34 -21.96 -10.10
CA LEU A 344 7.08 -21.49 -9.50
C LEU A 344 7.32 -20.68 -8.20
N TYR A 345 6.45 -19.69 -7.92
CA TYR A 345 6.71 -18.58 -7.00
C TYR A 345 6.08 -18.71 -5.59
N LYS A 346 6.08 -17.61 -4.83
CA LYS A 346 6.30 -17.57 -3.38
C LYS A 346 5.16 -16.93 -2.57
N GLY A 347 4.60 -17.73 -1.66
CA GLY A 347 4.15 -17.27 -0.33
C GLY A 347 2.66 -17.02 -0.19
N ILE A 348 1.89 -18.09 0.05
CA ILE A 348 0.43 -18.04 0.26
C ILE A 348 0.00 -19.04 1.33
N THR A 349 -1.00 -18.65 2.11
CA THR A 349 -1.83 -19.55 2.93
C THR A 349 -2.81 -20.33 2.06
N LEU A 350 -2.75 -21.66 2.12
CA LEU A 350 -3.74 -22.55 1.52
C LEU A 350 -4.85 -22.82 2.55
N LEU A 351 -6.11 -22.73 2.12
CA LEU A 351 -7.29 -22.93 3.00
C LEU A 351 -8.08 -24.16 2.57
N GLN A 352 -8.20 -25.15 3.47
CA GLN A 352 -9.08 -26.31 3.37
C GLN A 352 -10.31 -26.10 4.26
N THR A 353 -11.52 -26.46 3.81
CA THR A 353 -12.75 -26.31 4.63
C THR A 353 -13.48 -27.62 4.92
N ARG A 354 -14.00 -27.74 6.16
CA ARG A 354 -14.84 -28.84 6.70
C ARG A 354 -15.79 -28.28 7.78
N GLN A 355 -16.40 -29.10 8.64
CA GLN A 355 -17.31 -28.64 9.71
C GLN A 355 -17.28 -29.57 10.94
N SER A 356 -17.14 -29.04 12.16
CA SER A 356 -17.25 -29.81 13.43
C SER A 356 -17.46 -28.93 14.67
N LEU A 357 -17.86 -29.54 15.80
CA LEU A 357 -17.95 -28.93 17.14
C LEU A 357 -16.93 -29.55 18.11
N CYS A 358 -16.78 -28.96 19.30
CA CYS A 358 -15.79 -29.34 20.33
C CYS A 358 -15.86 -30.83 20.76
N LEU A 359 -14.68 -31.43 21.02
CA LEU A 359 -14.48 -32.86 21.28
C LEU A 359 -13.87 -33.17 22.67
N GLU A 360 -13.95 -32.24 23.64
CA GLU A 360 -13.38 -32.47 24.98
C GLU A 360 -14.31 -33.35 25.85
N GLU A 361 -13.81 -34.45 26.39
CA GLU A 361 -14.54 -35.30 27.34
C GLU A 361 -14.66 -34.62 28.71
N LYS A 362 -15.90 -34.45 29.21
CA LYS A 362 -16.20 -33.91 30.55
C LYS A 362 -16.96 -34.94 31.41
N PRO A 363 -17.04 -34.75 32.75
CA PRO A 363 -17.93 -35.55 33.59
C PRO A 363 -19.41 -35.35 33.20
N MET A 364 -20.21 -36.43 33.25
CA MET A 364 -21.65 -36.39 32.93
C MET A 364 -22.47 -35.35 33.73
N THR A 365 -21.96 -34.86 34.86
CA THR A 365 -22.57 -33.79 35.67
C THR A 365 -22.48 -32.39 35.03
N GLU A 366 -21.57 -32.17 34.08
CA GLU A 366 -21.43 -30.89 33.36
C GLU A 366 -22.34 -30.80 32.14
N TYR A 367 -22.95 -31.90 31.70
CA TYR A 367 -23.89 -31.92 30.59
C TYR A 367 -25.32 -31.74 31.09
N LYS A 368 -26.02 -30.73 30.56
CA LYS A 368 -27.44 -30.45 30.83
C LYS A 368 -28.17 -30.32 29.49
N SER A 369 -29.48 -30.58 29.47
CA SER A 369 -30.29 -30.29 28.28
C SER A 369 -30.47 -28.78 28.16
N THR A 370 -30.02 -28.19 27.04
CA THR A 370 -29.97 -26.74 26.83
C THR A 370 -31.32 -26.04 26.95
N THR A 371 -32.41 -26.71 26.54
CA THR A 371 -33.79 -26.26 26.80
C THR A 371 -34.62 -27.43 27.32
N SER A 372 -35.58 -27.12 28.19
CA SER A 372 -36.65 -28.02 28.64
C SER A 372 -37.38 -28.67 27.46
N ARG A 373 -37.47 -27.95 26.32
CA ARG A 373 -38.19 -28.37 25.11
C ARG A 373 -37.46 -29.40 24.27
N CYS A 374 -36.13 -29.53 24.37
CA CYS A 374 -35.34 -30.44 23.53
C CYS A 374 -35.09 -31.83 24.14
N LYS A 375 -35.49 -32.06 25.40
CA LYS A 375 -35.31 -33.32 26.15
C LYS A 375 -35.88 -34.57 25.49
N SER A 376 -36.82 -34.42 24.55
CA SER A 376 -37.41 -35.51 23.76
C SER A 376 -36.79 -35.69 22.37
N GLN A 377 -35.91 -34.77 21.93
CA GLN A 377 -35.22 -34.83 20.65
C GLN A 377 -33.77 -35.31 20.80
N HIS A 378 -33.07 -34.85 21.83
CA HIS A 378 -31.70 -35.28 22.12
C HIS A 378 -31.41 -35.30 23.63
N GLY A 379 -30.42 -36.10 24.02
CA GLY A 379 -29.90 -36.11 25.39
C GLY A 379 -29.09 -34.85 25.72
N PRO A 380 -28.60 -34.71 26.97
CA PRO A 380 -27.66 -33.66 27.35
C PRO A 380 -26.30 -33.91 26.67
N GLY A 381 -26.12 -33.37 25.46
CA GLY A 381 -24.94 -33.60 24.60
C GLY A 381 -24.02 -32.39 24.47
N THR A 382 -24.24 -31.33 25.26
CA THR A 382 -23.36 -30.15 25.32
C THR A 382 -23.10 -29.80 26.79
N CYS A 383 -21.86 -29.49 27.15
CA CYS A 383 -21.54 -29.07 28.52
C CYS A 383 -22.03 -27.64 28.78
N THR A 384 -22.29 -27.29 30.04
CA THR A 384 -22.81 -25.96 30.41
C THR A 384 -21.92 -24.81 29.96
N GLN A 385 -20.60 -25.00 29.88
CA GLN A 385 -19.68 -23.96 29.39
C GLN A 385 -19.83 -23.70 27.89
N CYS A 386 -20.03 -24.74 27.07
CA CYS A 386 -20.30 -24.59 25.64
C CYS A 386 -21.69 -23.99 25.38
N VAL A 387 -22.70 -24.34 26.19
CA VAL A 387 -24.02 -23.67 26.12
C VAL A 387 -23.90 -22.18 26.46
N SER A 388 -23.16 -21.82 27.52
CA SER A 388 -22.97 -20.42 27.92
C SER A 388 -22.25 -19.60 26.84
N LYS A 389 -21.15 -20.14 26.28
CA LYS A 389 -20.44 -19.54 25.14
C LYS A 389 -21.31 -19.41 23.88
N TRP A 390 -22.15 -20.41 23.59
CA TRP A 390 -23.10 -20.35 22.48
C TRP A 390 -24.12 -19.22 22.66
N ILE A 391 -24.69 -19.08 23.86
CA ILE A 391 -25.63 -17.99 24.18
C ILE A 391 -24.94 -16.62 24.05
N GLN A 392 -23.74 -16.47 24.62
CA GLN A 392 -22.93 -15.25 24.49
C GLN A 392 -22.67 -14.89 23.03
N ARG A 393 -22.38 -15.89 22.19
CA ARG A 393 -22.21 -15.73 20.75
C ARG A 393 -23.52 -15.30 20.07
N SER A 394 -24.62 -16.03 20.28
CA SER A 394 -25.94 -15.69 19.71
C SER A 394 -26.46 -14.32 20.14
N VAL A 395 -26.21 -13.86 21.37
CA VAL A 395 -26.59 -12.50 21.81
C VAL A 395 -25.84 -11.42 21.03
N ASN A 396 -24.58 -11.67 20.69
CA ASN A 396 -23.73 -10.71 19.98
C ASN A 396 -23.93 -10.74 18.45
N GLU A 397 -24.20 -11.91 17.87
CA GLU A 397 -24.27 -12.12 16.41
C GLU A 397 -25.70 -12.25 15.86
N GLN A 398 -26.65 -12.79 16.64
CA GLN A 398 -28.00 -13.16 16.20
C GLN A 398 -29.12 -12.40 16.94
N GLY A 399 -28.77 -11.58 17.94
CA GLY A 399 -29.67 -10.72 18.68
C GLY A 399 -30.57 -11.47 19.66
N THR A 400 -31.89 -11.50 19.39
CA THR A 400 -32.92 -11.83 20.39
C THR A 400 -33.49 -13.25 20.29
N ARG A 401 -33.14 -14.02 19.25
CA ARG A 401 -33.77 -15.31 18.93
C ARG A 401 -32.79 -16.46 19.07
N ILE A 402 -32.49 -16.85 20.31
CA ILE A 402 -31.44 -17.83 20.63
C ILE A 402 -32.01 -19.26 20.53
N THR A 403 -31.32 -20.13 19.80
CA THR A 403 -31.64 -21.56 19.66
C THR A 403 -30.71 -22.46 20.45
N CYS A 404 -31.07 -23.73 20.59
CA CYS A 404 -30.20 -24.75 21.16
C CYS A 404 -29.02 -25.07 20.22
N PRO A 405 -27.77 -25.22 20.71
CA PRO A 405 -26.60 -25.56 19.89
C PRO A 405 -26.64 -26.97 19.26
N GLN A 406 -27.72 -27.73 19.44
CA GLN A 406 -27.90 -29.10 18.94
C GLN A 406 -29.23 -29.32 18.18
N CYS A 407 -30.16 -28.35 18.19
CA CYS A 407 -31.44 -28.47 17.49
C CYS A 407 -32.08 -27.09 17.26
N PRO A 408 -32.96 -26.91 16.24
CA PRO A 408 -33.54 -25.61 15.91
C PRO A 408 -34.60 -25.09 16.91
N LEU A 409 -34.74 -25.72 18.09
CA LEU A 409 -35.64 -25.24 19.13
C LEU A 409 -35.05 -24.01 19.81
N GLU A 410 -35.88 -22.97 19.98
CA GLU A 410 -35.52 -21.77 20.72
C GLU A 410 -35.36 -22.05 22.22
N MET A 411 -34.48 -21.30 22.87
CA MET A 411 -34.40 -21.20 24.33
C MET A 411 -35.38 -20.14 24.82
N ASP A 412 -35.97 -20.29 26.00
CA ASP A 412 -36.78 -19.23 26.62
C ASP A 412 -35.94 -18.25 27.46
N HIS A 413 -36.53 -17.12 27.84
CA HIS A 413 -35.86 -16.04 28.57
C HIS A 413 -35.29 -16.50 29.93
N PHE A 414 -35.91 -17.45 30.62
CA PHE A 414 -35.38 -18.00 31.88
C PHE A 414 -34.28 -19.03 31.62
N GLU A 415 -34.41 -19.86 30.59
CA GLU A 415 -33.36 -20.79 30.15
C GLU A 415 -32.07 -20.04 29.73
N ILE A 416 -32.23 -18.90 29.04
CA ILE A 416 -31.15 -17.97 28.71
C ILE A 416 -30.57 -17.32 29.97
N LYS A 417 -31.40 -16.96 30.96
CA LYS A 417 -30.98 -16.36 32.24
C LYS A 417 -30.19 -17.29 33.15
N GLU A 418 -30.49 -18.60 33.16
CA GLU A 418 -29.75 -19.59 33.96
C GLU A 418 -28.42 -20.02 33.31
N ALA A 419 -28.26 -19.81 32.00
CA ALA A 419 -27.10 -20.31 31.24
C ALA A 419 -26.15 -19.22 30.70
N ALA A 420 -26.61 -17.97 30.55
CA ALA A 420 -25.75 -16.82 30.28
C ALA A 420 -25.01 -16.33 31.53
N ASP A 421 -23.88 -15.64 31.35
CA ASP A 421 -23.36 -14.75 32.37
C ASP A 421 -24.20 -13.45 32.47
N GLU A 422 -24.05 -12.71 33.57
CA GLU A 422 -24.87 -11.51 33.82
C GLU A 422 -24.66 -10.39 32.78
N THR A 423 -23.47 -10.27 32.18
CA THR A 423 -23.18 -9.23 31.18
C THR A 423 -23.84 -9.55 29.84
N THR A 424 -23.73 -10.81 29.40
CA THR A 424 -24.46 -11.36 28.25
C THR A 424 -25.96 -11.23 28.44
N PHE A 425 -26.48 -11.59 29.62
CA PHE A 425 -27.91 -11.55 29.90
C PHE A 425 -28.49 -10.12 29.88
N ARG A 426 -27.80 -9.14 30.50
CA ARG A 426 -28.21 -7.72 30.43
C ARG A 426 -28.22 -7.18 29.00
N ARG A 427 -27.28 -7.62 28.15
CA ARG A 427 -27.27 -7.26 26.72
C ARG A 427 -28.42 -7.89 25.95
N TYR A 428 -28.77 -9.14 26.24
CA TYR A 428 -29.97 -9.80 25.72
C TYR A 428 -31.26 -9.06 26.12
N GLU A 429 -31.43 -8.68 27.39
CA GLU A 429 -32.59 -7.91 27.85
C GLU A 429 -32.75 -6.57 27.11
N MET A 430 -31.65 -5.83 26.91
CA MET A 430 -31.66 -4.58 26.13
C MET A 430 -32.08 -4.79 24.67
N LEU A 431 -31.61 -5.87 24.02
CA LEU A 431 -31.98 -6.19 22.64
C LEU A 431 -33.44 -6.61 22.51
N VAL A 432 -33.97 -7.36 23.49
CA VAL A 432 -35.40 -7.71 23.56
C VAL A 432 -36.26 -6.45 23.74
N LEU A 433 -35.84 -5.51 24.59
CA LEU A 433 -36.53 -4.24 24.78
C LEU A 433 -36.56 -3.40 23.50
N SER A 434 -35.43 -3.23 22.80
CA SER A 434 -35.40 -2.52 21.50
C SER A 434 -36.34 -3.16 20.48
N ARG A 435 -36.37 -4.49 20.38
CA ARG A 435 -37.24 -5.21 19.44
C ARG A 435 -38.73 -5.09 19.77
N LEU A 436 -39.09 -4.88 21.04
CA LEU A 436 -40.48 -4.59 21.43
C LEU A 436 -40.86 -3.15 21.07
N LEU A 437 -39.94 -2.19 21.18
CA LEU A 437 -40.16 -0.81 20.73
C LEU A 437 -40.30 -0.71 19.20
N GLU A 438 -39.57 -1.54 18.44
CA GLU A 438 -39.69 -1.67 16.98
C GLU A 438 -41.04 -2.23 16.50
N GLN A 439 -41.86 -2.81 17.39
CA GLN A 439 -43.20 -3.32 17.06
C GLN A 439 -44.30 -2.26 17.25
N GLU A 440 -44.01 -1.14 17.91
CA GLU A 440 -44.94 -0.03 18.05
C GLU A 440 -44.98 0.78 16.75
N SER A 441 -46.10 0.73 16.03
CA SER A 441 -46.26 1.36 14.70
C SER A 441 -46.22 2.90 14.69
N THR A 442 -45.90 3.52 15.82
CA THR A 442 -45.68 4.96 15.97
C THR A 442 -44.28 5.28 16.50
N PHE A 443 -43.41 4.29 16.74
CA PHE A 443 -42.03 4.50 17.18
C PHE A 443 -41.09 4.62 15.97
N GLU A 444 -40.34 5.71 15.90
CA GLU A 444 -39.42 6.00 14.80
C GLU A 444 -37.99 6.24 15.30
N TRP A 445 -37.04 5.61 14.63
CA TRP A 445 -35.60 5.73 14.93
C TRP A 445 -35.01 6.98 14.25
N CYS A 446 -34.08 7.66 14.93
CA CYS A 446 -33.39 8.79 14.32
C CYS A 446 -32.37 8.33 13.27
N ALA A 447 -32.58 8.71 12.00
CA ALA A 447 -31.70 8.40 10.85
C ALA A 447 -30.31 9.10 10.87
N HIS A 448 -29.84 9.52 12.04
CA HIS A 448 -28.54 10.16 12.27
C HIS A 448 -27.68 9.40 13.30
N ALA A 449 -27.91 8.08 13.44
CA ALA A 449 -27.09 7.14 14.21
C ALA A 449 -26.86 7.48 15.70
N CYS A 450 -27.68 8.34 16.32
CA CYS A 450 -27.54 8.76 17.71
C CYS A 450 -28.05 7.73 18.76
N GLY A 451 -28.40 6.51 18.34
CA GLY A 451 -28.90 5.45 19.22
C GLY A 451 -30.24 5.75 19.91
N SER A 452 -31.03 6.69 19.38
CA SER A 452 -32.30 7.14 19.98
C SER A 452 -33.45 7.09 18.99
N GLY A 453 -34.60 6.64 19.46
CA GLY A 453 -35.89 6.70 18.77
C GLY A 453 -36.96 7.27 19.71
N GLN A 454 -38.12 7.62 19.15
CA GLN A 454 -39.22 8.23 19.89
C GLN A 454 -40.57 7.94 19.23
N LEU A 455 -41.66 8.19 19.95
CA LEU A 455 -43.01 8.10 19.38
C LEU A 455 -43.30 9.34 18.52
N HIS A 456 -43.63 9.13 17.24
CA HIS A 456 -44.04 10.13 16.25
C HIS A 456 -45.35 9.69 15.58
N PRO A 457 -46.53 9.96 16.18
CA PRO A 457 -47.80 9.36 15.75
C PRO A 457 -48.37 9.84 14.39
N ALA A 458 -47.72 10.79 13.73
CA ALA A 458 -48.28 11.55 12.59
C ALA A 458 -47.56 11.30 11.26
N ALA A 459 -46.96 10.13 11.06
CA ALA A 459 -45.99 9.86 9.99
C ALA A 459 -46.45 10.07 8.53
N VAL A 460 -47.77 10.16 8.27
CA VAL A 460 -48.33 10.39 6.93
C VAL A 460 -48.54 11.88 6.63
N ASP A 461 -49.07 12.65 7.58
CA ASP A 461 -49.38 14.07 7.42
C ASP A 461 -48.23 14.99 7.86
N GLU A 462 -47.43 14.55 8.84
CA GLU A 462 -46.22 15.23 9.32
C GLU A 462 -44.99 14.33 9.09
N PRO A 463 -44.41 14.32 7.87
CA PRO A 463 -43.28 13.44 7.54
C PRO A 463 -41.95 13.85 8.22
N ILE A 464 -41.93 14.89 9.07
CA ILE A 464 -40.74 15.43 9.74
C ILE A 464 -40.73 15.03 11.22
N MET A 465 -39.89 14.06 11.59
CA MET A 465 -39.57 13.82 13.01
C MET A 465 -38.30 14.59 13.41
N THR A 466 -38.37 15.35 14.52
CA THR A 466 -37.17 15.97 15.14
C THR A 466 -36.77 15.16 16.36
N CYS A 467 -35.57 14.57 16.35
CA CYS A 467 -35.10 13.69 17.42
C CYS A 467 -34.84 14.45 18.73
N HIS A 468 -35.49 14.06 19.83
CA HIS A 468 -35.36 14.72 21.14
C HIS A 468 -33.95 14.63 21.77
N ASN A 469 -33.12 13.67 21.37
CA ASN A 469 -31.75 13.55 21.89
C ASN A 469 -30.75 14.43 21.12
N CYS A 470 -30.76 14.39 19.77
CA CYS A 470 -29.76 15.07 18.94
C CYS A 470 -30.28 16.29 18.16
N ASN A 471 -31.56 16.61 18.26
CA ASN A 471 -32.29 17.70 17.57
C ASN A 471 -32.19 17.70 16.03
N LYS A 472 -31.73 16.61 15.41
CA LYS A 472 -31.71 16.46 13.94
C LYS A 472 -33.05 15.96 13.39
N ARG A 473 -33.37 16.38 12.16
CA ARG A 473 -34.66 16.11 11.48
C ARG A 473 -34.56 14.91 10.54
N THR A 474 -35.52 13.99 10.64
CA THR A 474 -35.62 12.75 9.86
C THR A 474 -36.91 12.80 9.04
N CYS A 475 -36.85 12.42 7.75
CA CYS A 475 -38.03 12.07 6.98
C CYS A 475 -38.50 10.68 7.42
N VAL A 476 -39.66 10.56 8.06
CA VAL A 476 -40.16 9.25 8.54
C VAL A 476 -40.77 8.40 7.41
N VAL A 477 -41.23 9.03 6.32
CA VAL A 477 -41.72 8.34 5.11
C VAL A 477 -40.58 7.59 4.41
N HIS A 478 -39.44 8.26 4.20
CA HIS A 478 -38.26 7.68 3.53
C HIS A 478 -37.20 7.12 4.50
N LYS A 479 -37.39 7.28 5.81
CA LYS A 479 -36.48 6.86 6.91
C LYS A 479 -35.02 7.35 6.74
N LEU A 480 -34.87 8.55 6.18
CA LEU A 480 -33.60 9.22 5.85
C LEU A 480 -33.49 10.58 6.55
N PRO A 481 -32.30 11.22 6.60
CA PRO A 481 -32.18 12.64 6.94
C PRO A 481 -33.16 13.51 6.13
N TRP A 482 -33.76 14.52 6.77
CA TRP A 482 -34.85 15.31 6.16
C TRP A 482 -34.41 16.03 4.87
N HIS A 483 -35.03 15.69 3.75
CA HIS A 483 -34.85 16.39 2.47
C HIS A 483 -35.64 17.71 2.46
N SER A 484 -34.94 18.84 2.54
CA SER A 484 -35.57 20.16 2.57
C SER A 484 -35.66 20.78 1.18
N GLY A 485 -36.88 21.00 0.69
CA GLY A 485 -37.14 21.79 -0.53
C GLY A 485 -38.10 21.14 -1.52
N VAL A 486 -38.36 19.83 -1.38
CA VAL A 486 -39.33 19.06 -2.16
C VAL A 486 -40.34 18.38 -1.24
N THR A 487 -41.49 17.98 -1.77
CA THR A 487 -42.41 17.06 -1.10
C THR A 487 -41.99 15.60 -1.33
N CYS A 488 -42.51 14.66 -0.53
CA CYS A 488 -42.14 13.25 -0.65
C CYS A 488 -42.41 12.69 -2.07
N GLY A 489 -43.60 12.94 -2.64
CA GLY A 489 -43.92 12.47 -4.00
C GLY A 489 -43.05 13.09 -5.11
N GLN A 490 -42.57 14.32 -4.92
CA GLN A 490 -41.62 14.95 -5.85
C GLN A 490 -40.21 14.33 -5.74
N PHE A 491 -39.84 13.84 -4.56
CA PHE A 491 -38.61 13.07 -4.37
C PHE A 491 -38.72 11.70 -5.06
N ASP A 492 -39.89 11.05 -5.00
CA ASP A 492 -40.16 9.77 -5.66
C ASP A 492 -40.13 9.90 -7.21
N GLU A 493 -40.73 10.97 -7.77
CA GLU A 493 -40.64 11.26 -9.22
C GLU A 493 -39.21 11.50 -9.70
N PHE A 494 -38.35 12.09 -8.86
CA PHE A 494 -36.93 12.31 -9.16
C PHE A 494 -36.15 10.99 -9.28
N LEU A 495 -36.47 9.99 -8.46
CA LEU A 495 -35.86 8.67 -8.53
C LEU A 495 -36.29 7.92 -9.80
N ALA A 496 -37.60 7.95 -10.12
CA ALA A 496 -38.17 7.24 -11.27
C ALA A 496 -37.68 7.74 -12.66
N GLN A 497 -37.11 8.95 -12.74
CA GLN A 497 -36.52 9.46 -13.99
C GLN A 497 -35.07 9.01 -14.22
N ALA A 498 -34.38 8.49 -13.20
CA ALA A 498 -32.96 8.12 -13.29
C ALA A 498 -32.67 6.75 -13.94
N GLU A 499 -33.70 5.97 -14.28
CA GLU A 499 -33.58 4.54 -14.64
C GLU A 499 -33.76 4.22 -16.14
N LYS A 500 -33.68 5.20 -17.06
CA LYS A 500 -33.87 4.95 -18.51
C LYS A 500 -32.58 5.09 -19.32
N PRO A 501 -32.23 4.10 -20.18
CA PRO A 501 -31.11 4.20 -21.11
C PRO A 501 -31.49 4.92 -22.41
N GLU A 502 -30.52 5.59 -23.04
CA GLU A 502 -30.73 6.42 -24.24
C GLU A 502 -30.50 5.67 -25.57
N GLN A 503 -31.25 6.09 -26.60
CA GLN A 503 -30.93 5.90 -28.02
C GLN A 503 -31.33 7.16 -28.80
N ASP A 504 -30.45 7.60 -29.71
CA ASP A 504 -30.62 8.60 -30.78
C ASP A 504 -31.61 9.77 -30.58
N GLN A 505 -31.07 10.97 -30.32
CA GLN A 505 -31.18 12.08 -31.30
C GLN A 505 -30.30 13.31 -31.04
N ASP A 506 -29.71 13.85 -32.11
CA ASP A 506 -29.11 15.18 -32.18
C ASP A 506 -30.13 16.32 -31.93
N LYS A 507 -29.88 17.19 -30.94
CA LYS A 507 -29.95 18.68 -31.05
C LYS A 507 -29.62 19.47 -29.76
N ASP A 508 -29.19 20.71 -29.96
CA ASP A 508 -29.03 21.82 -28.97
C ASP A 508 -28.12 21.59 -27.74
N ILE A 509 -26.84 21.38 -28.02
CA ILE A 509 -25.75 21.32 -27.03
C ILE A 509 -25.38 22.73 -26.51
N THR A 510 -26.26 23.40 -25.75
CA THR A 510 -25.87 24.60 -24.95
C THR A 510 -26.53 24.72 -23.58
N SER A 511 -27.77 24.27 -23.38
CA SER A 511 -28.49 24.44 -22.10
C SER A 511 -28.28 23.30 -21.10
N LEU A 512 -28.00 22.08 -21.57
CA LEU A 512 -27.94 20.87 -20.73
C LEU A 512 -26.70 20.79 -19.83
N LYS A 513 -25.54 21.28 -20.32
CA LYS A 513 -24.23 21.10 -19.67
C LYS A 513 -24.14 21.70 -18.25
N SER A 514 -24.88 22.77 -17.97
CA SER A 514 -24.90 23.40 -16.65
C SER A 514 -25.74 22.66 -15.61
N GLN A 515 -26.59 21.72 -16.04
CA GLN A 515 -27.48 20.96 -15.16
C GLN A 515 -26.92 19.56 -14.87
N GLU A 516 -26.28 18.95 -15.88
CA GLU A 516 -25.51 17.70 -15.77
C GLU A 516 -24.32 17.84 -14.80
N GLN A 517 -23.53 18.92 -14.96
CA GLN A 517 -22.39 19.21 -14.09
C GLN A 517 -22.77 19.41 -12.60
N LEU A 518 -23.98 19.91 -12.34
CA LEU A 518 -24.48 20.18 -10.99
C LEU A 518 -25.04 18.93 -10.28
N LEU A 519 -25.37 17.89 -11.04
CA LEU A 519 -25.74 16.56 -10.53
C LEU A 519 -24.49 15.71 -10.21
N GLU A 520 -23.44 15.85 -11.02
CA GLU A 520 -22.19 15.13 -10.80
C GLU A 520 -21.46 15.60 -9.52
N ASP A 521 -21.42 16.93 -9.27
CA ASP A 521 -20.93 17.51 -8.00
C ASP A 521 -21.66 16.93 -6.78
N GLN A 522 -22.98 16.73 -6.87
CA GLN A 522 -23.79 16.18 -5.78
C GLN A 522 -23.54 14.68 -5.55
N ARG A 523 -23.29 13.91 -6.62
CA ARG A 523 -22.89 12.50 -6.53
C ARG A 523 -21.51 12.32 -5.88
N VAL A 524 -20.54 13.15 -6.27
CA VAL A 524 -19.16 13.09 -5.74
C VAL A 524 -19.15 13.33 -4.23
N GLN A 525 -19.91 14.30 -3.72
CA GLN A 525 -19.99 14.60 -2.29
C GLN A 525 -20.57 13.44 -1.45
N ALA A 526 -21.56 12.70 -1.99
CA ALA A 526 -22.14 11.54 -1.29
C ALA A 526 -21.15 10.37 -1.15
N VAL A 527 -20.36 10.10 -2.19
CA VAL A 527 -19.33 9.04 -2.18
C VAL A 527 -18.18 9.38 -1.23
N LEU A 528 -17.70 10.63 -1.24
CA LEU A 528 -16.66 11.10 -0.32
C LEU A 528 -17.05 10.95 1.15
N GLY A 529 -18.30 11.28 1.52
CA GLY A 529 -18.79 11.16 2.89
C GLY A 529 -18.73 9.73 3.46
N SER A 530 -19.17 8.74 2.67
CA SER A 530 -19.14 7.32 3.07
C SER A 530 -17.73 6.73 3.14
N THR A 531 -16.83 7.19 2.25
CA THR A 531 -15.42 6.75 2.21
C THR A 531 -14.64 7.26 3.42
N LEU A 532 -14.88 8.51 3.83
CA LEU A 532 -14.21 9.12 4.99
C LEU A 532 -14.63 8.46 6.30
N GLN A 533 -15.90 8.05 6.46
CA GLN A 533 -16.36 7.38 7.67
C GLN A 533 -15.72 6.00 7.85
N ARG A 534 -15.65 5.18 6.78
CA ARG A 534 -14.95 3.88 6.82
C ARG A 534 -13.49 4.03 7.28
N ALA A 535 -12.76 5.01 6.75
CA ALA A 535 -11.38 5.26 7.15
C ALA A 535 -11.21 5.67 8.64
N VAL A 536 -12.26 6.20 9.29
CA VAL A 536 -12.29 6.49 10.73
C VAL A 536 -12.59 5.23 11.54
N ASP A 537 -13.56 4.43 11.09
CA ASP A 537 -13.98 3.19 11.78
C ASP A 537 -12.88 2.10 11.69
N ASP A 538 -12.23 1.98 10.53
CA ASP A 538 -11.08 1.09 10.30
C ASP A 538 -9.87 1.44 11.20
N ALA A 539 -9.72 2.73 11.55
CA ALA A 539 -8.68 3.18 12.47
C ALA A 539 -8.99 2.81 13.93
N ALA A 540 -10.27 2.86 14.33
CA ALA A 540 -10.70 2.50 15.68
C ALA A 540 -10.46 1.01 15.99
N SER A 541 -10.77 0.11 15.04
CA SER A 541 -10.54 -1.34 15.21
C SER A 541 -9.05 -1.68 15.35
N ARG A 542 -8.16 -0.98 14.64
CA ARG A 542 -6.71 -1.20 14.70
C ARG A 542 -6.08 -0.78 16.03
N ASP A 543 -6.71 0.15 16.75
CA ASP A 543 -6.23 0.65 18.04
C ASP A 543 -6.59 -0.27 19.22
N GLU A 544 -7.58 -1.16 19.07
CA GLU A 544 -7.98 -2.13 20.12
C GLU A 544 -7.14 -3.42 20.06
N VAL A 545 -6.88 -3.98 18.86
CA VAL A 545 -5.98 -5.14 18.66
C VAL A 545 -4.56 -4.87 19.20
N ARG A 546 -4.16 -3.59 19.20
CA ARG A 546 -2.88 -3.09 19.77
C ARG A 546 -2.83 -3.07 21.31
N ARG A 547 -3.91 -3.38 22.03
CA ARG A 547 -3.95 -3.33 23.51
C ARG A 547 -3.72 -4.67 24.19
N THR A 548 -4.07 -5.78 23.55
CA THR A 548 -4.08 -7.11 24.17
C THR A 548 -2.85 -7.96 23.84
N SER A 549 -2.15 -7.66 22.74
CA SER A 549 -1.03 -8.43 22.19
C SER A 549 0.35 -7.77 22.41
N LYS A 550 1.41 -8.60 22.46
CA LYS A 550 2.83 -8.18 22.41
C LYS A 550 3.71 -9.24 21.75
N SER A 551 4.72 -8.79 21.01
CA SER A 551 5.67 -9.64 20.29
C SER A 551 6.67 -10.34 21.23
N CYS A 552 6.99 -11.60 20.94
CA CYS A 552 8.02 -12.37 21.63
C CYS A 552 9.42 -11.75 21.44
N PRO A 553 10.25 -11.59 22.50
CA PRO A 553 11.58 -10.96 22.39
C PRO A 553 12.59 -11.67 21.49
N GLU A 554 12.44 -12.98 21.26
CA GLU A 554 13.43 -13.80 20.52
C GLU A 554 12.97 -14.19 19.11
N CYS A 555 11.66 -14.26 18.84
CA CYS A 555 11.14 -14.67 17.53
C CYS A 555 10.05 -13.77 16.95
N GLU A 556 9.80 -12.61 17.57
CA GLU A 556 8.89 -11.54 17.11
C GLU A 556 7.42 -11.94 16.87
N PHE A 557 7.02 -13.18 17.20
CA PHE A 557 5.64 -13.67 17.11
C PHE A 557 4.77 -13.01 18.18
N ASP A 558 3.63 -12.45 17.79
CA ASP A 558 2.69 -11.79 18.71
C ASP A 558 1.94 -12.79 19.58
N ILE A 559 1.95 -12.52 20.89
CA ILE A 559 1.30 -13.32 21.93
C ILE A 559 0.27 -12.43 22.62
N GLU A 560 -0.93 -12.94 22.83
CA GLU A 560 -1.99 -12.26 23.58
C GLU A 560 -2.02 -12.72 25.04
N LYS A 561 -2.15 -11.79 25.99
CA LYS A 561 -2.29 -12.14 27.41
C LYS A 561 -3.76 -12.10 27.82
N ILE A 562 -4.37 -13.28 27.88
CA ILE A 562 -5.79 -13.46 28.18
C ILE A 562 -6.08 -13.25 29.68
N ASP A 563 -5.26 -13.84 30.58
CA ASP A 563 -5.18 -13.49 32.01
C ASP A 563 -3.89 -14.08 32.63
N GLY A 564 -3.58 -13.78 33.90
CA GLY A 564 -2.64 -14.52 34.74
C GLY A 564 -1.31 -13.83 35.06
N CYS A 565 -0.29 -14.64 35.38
CA CYS A 565 1.05 -14.17 35.74
C CYS A 565 1.74 -13.45 34.56
N ASP A 566 2.73 -12.61 34.83
CA ASP A 566 3.54 -11.98 33.78
C ASP A 566 4.64 -12.89 33.20
N MET A 567 4.80 -14.14 33.66
CA MET A 567 5.69 -15.10 32.98
C MET A 567 4.99 -15.67 31.74
N MET A 568 5.49 -15.31 30.56
CA MET A 568 5.04 -15.80 29.27
C MET A 568 5.99 -16.88 28.74
N ALA A 569 5.45 -17.84 27.99
CA ALA A 569 6.20 -18.78 27.17
C ALA A 569 5.75 -18.66 25.72
N CYS A 570 6.68 -18.52 24.79
CA CYS A 570 6.41 -18.52 23.35
C CYS A 570 6.49 -19.95 22.78
N ASN A 571 5.81 -20.20 21.66
CA ASN A 571 5.95 -21.44 20.87
C ASN A 571 7.38 -21.70 20.38
N CYS A 572 8.28 -20.71 20.34
CA CYS A 572 9.71 -20.91 20.07
C CYS A 572 10.49 -21.48 21.27
N GLY A 573 9.85 -21.67 22.44
CA GLY A 573 10.47 -22.10 23.69
C GLY A 573 11.00 -20.96 24.57
N HIS A 574 11.06 -19.72 24.07
CA HIS A 574 11.52 -18.58 24.85
C HIS A 574 10.54 -18.22 25.97
N THR A 575 11.06 -18.09 27.20
CA THR A 575 10.30 -17.63 28.38
C THR A 575 10.73 -16.22 28.76
N PHE A 576 9.76 -15.33 28.98
CA PHE A 576 10.01 -13.90 29.21
C PHE A 576 8.92 -13.23 30.06
N CYS A 577 9.21 -12.05 30.60
CA CYS A 577 8.25 -11.26 31.35
C CYS A 577 7.36 -10.40 30.43
N TRP A 578 6.03 -10.57 30.46
CA TRP A 578 5.05 -9.76 29.74
C TRP A 578 5.20 -8.26 29.97
N ALA A 579 5.50 -7.86 31.21
CA ALA A 579 5.55 -6.46 31.59
C ALA A 579 6.76 -5.70 30.99
N CYS A 580 7.93 -6.35 30.95
CA CYS A 580 9.21 -5.71 30.58
C CYS A 580 9.99 -6.37 29.44
N LEU A 581 9.49 -7.47 28.86
CA LEU A 581 10.06 -8.23 27.75
C LEU A 581 11.47 -8.83 28.02
N VAL A 582 11.85 -8.96 29.29
CA VAL A 582 13.14 -9.56 29.70
C VAL A 582 13.03 -11.10 29.74
N PRO A 583 14.01 -11.85 29.18
CA PRO A 583 14.09 -13.31 29.29
C PRO A 583 14.10 -13.80 30.75
N TYR A 584 13.26 -14.79 31.06
CA TYR A 584 13.01 -15.23 32.43
C TYR A 584 14.24 -15.85 33.11
N HIS A 585 15.14 -16.46 32.33
CA HIS A 585 16.40 -17.03 32.82
C HIS A 585 17.40 -15.99 33.35
N MET A 586 17.17 -14.69 33.14
CA MET A 586 17.97 -13.61 33.73
C MET A 586 17.38 -13.04 35.03
N ILE A 587 16.31 -13.65 35.57
CA ILE A 587 15.68 -13.28 36.84
C ILE A 587 16.21 -14.22 37.94
N ASN A 588 17.21 -13.76 38.69
CA ASN A 588 17.89 -14.57 39.73
C ASN A 588 16.92 -15.09 40.81
N GLU A 589 17.15 -16.34 41.24
CA GLU A 589 16.26 -17.11 42.12
C GLU A 589 16.14 -16.58 43.57
N GLU A 590 17.05 -15.72 44.04
CA GLU A 590 17.13 -15.29 45.45
C GLU A 590 16.00 -14.36 45.94
N ASN A 591 15.06 -13.93 45.09
CA ASN A 591 13.88 -13.13 45.47
C ASN A 591 12.57 -13.63 44.83
N ALA A 592 12.42 -14.96 44.66
CA ALA A 592 11.28 -15.58 43.97
C ALA A 592 9.94 -15.63 44.77
N THR A 593 9.65 -14.63 45.62
CA THR A 593 8.34 -14.42 46.25
C THR A 593 8.01 -12.93 46.34
N ASP A 594 6.80 -12.55 45.93
CA ASP A 594 6.23 -11.19 45.86
C ASP A 594 6.87 -10.16 44.90
N ILE A 595 6.12 -9.86 43.82
CA ILE A 595 5.89 -8.54 43.21
C ILE A 595 7.10 -7.56 43.19
N SER A 596 8.22 -7.93 42.59
CA SER A 596 9.42 -7.07 42.50
C SER A 596 9.92 -6.72 41.09
N CYS A 597 9.49 -7.43 40.04
CA CYS A 597 9.99 -7.24 38.66
C CYS A 597 9.76 -5.84 38.07
N CYS A 598 8.76 -5.08 38.55
CA CYS A 598 8.43 -3.73 38.04
C CYS A 598 9.00 -2.56 38.88
N LEU A 599 9.74 -2.81 39.97
CA LEU A 599 10.11 -1.78 40.96
C LEU A 599 11.42 -1.00 40.67
N LEU A 600 11.80 -0.87 39.39
CA LEU A 600 12.84 0.09 38.94
C LEU A 600 12.28 1.29 38.18
N ARG A 601 10.98 1.59 38.33
CA ARG A 601 10.32 2.76 37.72
C ARG A 601 10.16 3.98 38.65
N SER A 602 10.75 3.96 39.84
CA SER A 602 10.55 4.95 40.92
C SER A 602 11.79 5.77 41.30
N ALA A 603 12.89 5.70 40.53
CA ALA A 603 14.19 6.27 40.91
C ALA A 603 14.65 7.55 40.17
N TYR A 604 13.86 8.10 39.24
CA TYR A 604 14.24 9.30 38.45
C TYR A 604 13.12 10.33 38.29
N ASN A 605 12.22 10.49 39.27
CA ASN A 605 11.14 11.46 39.19
C ASN A 605 10.90 12.32 40.46
N THR A 606 11.98 12.66 41.17
CA THR A 606 12.04 13.80 42.10
C THR A 606 13.46 14.34 42.24
N ILE A 607 13.78 15.41 41.52
CA ILE A 607 14.68 16.48 42.00
C ILE A 607 13.89 17.79 41.88
N SER A 608 13.89 18.59 42.94
CA SER A 608 13.00 19.74 43.11
C SER A 608 13.38 20.94 42.25
N ILE A 609 12.35 21.65 41.76
CA ILE A 609 12.48 23.06 41.37
C ILE A 609 12.67 23.90 42.64
N GLU A 610 13.89 23.90 43.19
CA GLU A 610 14.43 24.96 44.04
C GLU A 610 15.95 24.76 44.22
N THR A 611 16.74 25.78 43.81
CA THR A 611 18.20 26.02 44.02
C THR A 611 19.03 26.28 42.73
N VAL A 612 18.62 27.23 41.88
CA VAL A 612 19.55 27.92 40.94
C VAL A 612 19.25 29.44 40.83
N LEU A 613 19.01 30.14 41.95
CA LEU A 613 19.07 31.61 42.00
C LEU A 613 19.56 32.14 43.36
N ARG A 614 20.87 32.06 43.61
CA ARG A 614 21.65 32.99 44.49
C ARG A 614 23.13 32.58 44.58
N ASN A 615 24.01 33.25 43.81
CA ASN A 615 24.86 34.33 44.35
C ASN A 615 26.05 34.68 43.45
N THR A 616 26.18 35.97 43.12
CA THR A 616 27.42 36.68 42.68
C THR A 616 28.11 36.22 41.38
N ARG A 617 28.65 37.12 40.54
CA ARG A 617 29.11 38.50 40.78
C ARG A 617 28.88 39.39 39.55
N ILE A 618 28.57 40.68 39.76
CA ILE A 618 28.48 41.73 38.74
C ILE A 618 29.73 42.63 38.80
N ARG A 619 30.25 43.04 37.63
CA ARG A 619 30.86 44.38 37.39
C ARG A 619 30.41 44.85 36.00
N GLN A 620 29.57 45.89 35.92
CA GLN A 620 29.94 47.30 35.65
C GLN A 620 30.43 47.52 34.19
N PHE A 621 29.92 48.47 33.39
CA PHE A 621 29.05 49.66 33.57
C PHE A 621 27.94 49.72 32.49
N GLY A 622 26.87 50.52 32.56
CA GLY A 622 26.36 51.42 33.62
C GLY A 622 25.54 52.63 33.06
N LYS A 623 24.79 53.33 33.94
CA LYS A 623 24.00 54.59 33.70
C LYS A 623 22.72 54.44 32.83
N SER A 624 21.56 55.06 33.12
CA SER A 624 21.13 56.01 34.18
C SER A 624 19.61 55.95 34.46
N ARG A 625 19.19 56.45 35.65
CA ARG A 625 17.94 57.14 36.08
C ARG A 625 16.67 57.10 35.17
N ALA A 626 15.42 57.09 35.65
CA ALA A 626 14.73 56.91 36.96
C ALA A 626 13.17 57.03 36.68
N PHE A 627 12.16 57.19 37.58
CA PHE A 627 12.06 57.38 39.05
C PHE A 627 10.61 57.12 39.55
N LYS A 628 10.44 56.42 40.69
CA LYS A 628 9.24 56.40 41.60
C LYS A 628 7.86 55.90 41.08
N LEU A 629 6.84 55.66 41.91
CA LEU A 629 6.67 54.93 43.21
C LEU A 629 5.32 55.31 43.87
N ASN A 630 4.59 54.33 44.40
CA ASN A 630 3.80 54.28 45.66
C ASN A 630 2.97 52.97 45.62
N GLU A 631 2.96 52.02 46.56
CA GLU A 631 3.07 51.96 48.04
C GLU A 631 1.76 52.16 48.84
N SER A 632 1.18 51.06 49.31
CA SER A 632 0.60 50.75 50.65
C SER A 632 -0.24 49.46 50.52
N SER A 633 0.00 48.33 51.21
CA SER A 633 0.05 48.02 52.66
C SER A 633 -1.36 47.98 53.33
N ASP A 634 -1.73 47.02 54.20
CA ASP A 634 -0.93 45.99 54.88
C ASP A 634 -1.75 44.77 55.44
N LYS A 635 -1.06 43.65 55.70
CA LYS A 635 -1.30 42.53 56.67
C LYS A 635 -2.65 41.76 56.84
N MET A 636 -2.52 40.44 56.55
CA MET A 636 -2.74 39.26 57.44
C MET A 636 -4.09 38.50 57.58
N ARG A 637 -4.05 37.26 57.04
CA ARG A 637 -4.36 35.94 57.66
C ARG A 637 -5.73 35.68 58.33
N PHE A 638 -6.55 34.84 57.69
CA PHE A 638 -6.93 33.47 58.10
C PHE A 638 -7.34 32.71 56.80
N SER A 639 -6.57 31.73 56.33
CA SER A 639 -6.66 30.28 56.64
C SER A 639 -7.88 29.55 56.04
N SER A 640 -7.62 28.87 54.91
CA SER A 640 -8.19 27.56 54.53
C SER A 640 -9.71 27.34 54.57
N ILE A 641 -10.39 27.67 53.48
CA ILE A 641 -11.35 26.84 52.70
C ILE A 641 -11.74 27.67 51.44
N PHE A 642 -12.31 27.05 50.39
CA PHE A 642 -12.56 27.61 49.05
C PHE A 642 -11.31 27.92 48.19
N ARG A 643 -10.90 26.94 47.37
CA ARG A 643 -10.62 27.11 45.92
C ARG A 643 -10.40 25.75 45.24
N LEU A 644 -11.52 25.05 45.01
CA LEU A 644 -11.66 24.25 43.79
C LEU A 644 -12.38 25.10 42.73
N LEU A 645 -12.36 24.66 41.47
CA LEU A 645 -13.02 25.32 40.33
C LEU A 645 -12.51 26.74 40.01
N ALA A 646 -11.27 26.78 39.55
CA ALA A 646 -10.88 27.63 38.42
C ALA A 646 -10.20 26.75 37.36
N ILE A 647 -10.93 25.73 36.87
CA ILE A 647 -10.47 24.92 35.75
C ILE A 647 -10.59 25.79 34.50
N THR A 648 -9.48 26.35 34.04
CA THR A 648 -9.39 26.87 32.68
C THR A 648 -9.45 25.68 31.73
N SER A 649 -10.66 25.37 31.27
CA SER A 649 -10.88 24.38 30.23
C SER A 649 -10.07 24.77 29.00
N TYR A 650 -9.03 23.99 28.69
CA TYR A 650 -8.48 23.96 27.34
C TYR A 650 -9.58 23.39 26.44
N VAL A 651 -10.42 24.29 25.91
CA VAL A 651 -11.25 24.00 24.75
C VAL A 651 -10.27 23.67 23.64
N ARG A 652 -10.16 22.38 23.31
CA ARG A 652 -9.46 21.93 22.11
C ARG A 652 -10.25 22.52 20.94
N ALA A 653 -9.75 23.60 20.36
CA ALA A 653 -10.41 24.26 19.25
C ALA A 653 -10.68 23.22 18.16
N GLU A 654 -11.93 23.14 17.71
CA GLU A 654 -12.27 22.23 16.61
C GLU A 654 -11.49 22.69 15.39
N VAL A 655 -10.73 21.77 14.79
CA VAL A 655 -9.99 22.06 13.56
C VAL A 655 -11.01 22.41 12.48
N PRO A 656 -10.91 23.59 11.84
CA PRO A 656 -11.79 23.96 10.73
C PRO A 656 -11.88 22.85 9.69
N LYS A 657 -13.07 22.60 9.16
CA LYS A 657 -13.23 21.67 8.02
C LYS A 657 -12.55 22.27 6.77
N PRO A 658 -12.10 21.45 5.81
CA PRO A 658 -11.66 21.96 4.51
C PRO A 658 -12.79 22.73 3.82
N GLY A 659 -12.42 23.54 2.82
CA GLY A 659 -13.36 24.25 1.97
C GLY A 659 -14.23 23.31 1.12
N ALA A 660 -15.18 23.90 0.39
CA ALA A 660 -16.04 23.15 -0.54
C ALA A 660 -15.24 22.48 -1.68
N ASP A 661 -14.03 22.96 -1.95
CA ASP A 661 -13.04 22.38 -2.87
C ASP A 661 -12.24 21.20 -2.27
N GLY A 662 -12.55 20.80 -1.03
CA GLY A 662 -11.85 19.74 -0.30
C GLY A 662 -10.47 20.14 0.24
N LYS A 663 -10.04 21.40 0.05
CA LYS A 663 -8.71 21.89 0.44
C LYS A 663 -8.77 22.69 1.74
N TYR A 664 -7.74 22.56 2.57
CA TYR A 664 -7.48 23.52 3.63
C TYR A 664 -6.81 24.74 3.01
N THR A 665 -7.20 25.96 3.40
CA THR A 665 -6.66 27.20 2.83
C THR A 665 -6.13 28.08 3.96
N ILE A 666 -4.92 28.63 3.76
CA ILE A 666 -4.36 29.71 4.58
C ILE A 666 -4.03 30.90 3.68
N SER A 667 -4.10 32.12 4.22
CA SER A 667 -3.95 33.35 3.44
C SER A 667 -3.38 34.51 4.25
N SER A 668 -2.55 35.31 3.58
CA SER A 668 -2.09 36.63 4.02
C SER A 668 -2.63 37.72 3.08
N THR A 669 -2.09 38.94 3.14
CA THR A 669 -2.37 40.01 2.17
C THR A 669 -1.89 39.69 0.75
N SER A 670 -0.84 38.87 0.63
CA SER A 670 -0.07 38.71 -0.62
C SER A 670 0.08 37.25 -1.08
N ILE A 671 -0.26 36.29 -0.22
CA ILE A 671 -0.16 34.84 -0.48
C ILE A 671 -1.49 34.16 -0.13
N LYS A 672 -1.92 33.21 -0.97
CA LYS A 672 -2.92 32.18 -0.62
C LYS A 672 -2.32 30.80 -0.88
N ALA A 673 -2.22 29.97 0.15
CA ALA A 673 -1.73 28.59 0.04
C ALA A 673 -2.86 27.59 0.33
N GLN A 674 -2.95 26.51 -0.44
CA GLN A 674 -3.95 25.46 -0.25
C GLN A 674 -3.31 24.08 -0.09
N PHE A 675 -3.89 23.25 0.77
CA PHE A 675 -3.31 21.99 1.23
C PHE A 675 -4.32 20.85 1.33
N ILE A 676 -3.82 19.62 1.26
CA ILE A 676 -4.56 18.40 1.59
C ILE A 676 -3.84 17.54 2.66
N PRO A 677 -4.56 16.74 3.46
CA PRO A 677 -3.93 15.87 4.46
C PRO A 677 -3.02 14.77 3.89
N TYR A 678 -3.26 14.32 2.66
CA TYR A 678 -2.40 13.33 1.98
C TYR A 678 -1.02 13.95 1.69
N GLY A 679 0.05 13.31 2.17
CA GLY A 679 1.44 13.80 2.07
C GLY A 679 1.74 15.11 2.80
N ALA A 680 0.78 15.65 3.58
CA ALA A 680 0.72 17.06 4.02
C ALA A 680 0.90 18.06 2.86
N THR A 681 0.36 17.72 1.70
CA THR A 681 0.70 18.31 0.39
C THR A 681 0.14 19.70 0.19
N LEU A 682 0.98 20.63 -0.29
CA LEU A 682 0.60 21.93 -0.85
C LEU A 682 0.04 21.74 -2.28
N THR A 683 -1.26 21.95 -2.51
CA THR A 683 -1.88 21.78 -3.84
C THR A 683 -1.78 23.04 -4.71
N ASN A 684 -1.78 24.22 -4.10
CA ASN A 684 -1.77 25.51 -4.79
C ASN A 684 -1.02 26.56 -3.95
N LEU A 685 -0.27 27.45 -4.59
CA LEU A 685 0.41 28.57 -3.95
C LEU A 685 0.28 29.80 -4.85
N PHE A 686 -0.71 30.64 -4.54
CA PHE A 686 -0.96 31.89 -5.23
C PHE A 686 -0.12 33.01 -4.62
N VAL A 687 0.62 33.73 -5.45
CA VAL A 687 1.38 34.94 -5.09
C VAL A 687 1.07 36.05 -6.11
N LYS A 688 1.39 37.30 -5.77
CA LYS A 688 1.16 38.45 -6.67
C LYS A 688 2.23 38.54 -7.75
N ASP A 689 1.81 38.75 -9.00
CA ASP A 689 2.69 39.15 -10.10
C ASP A 689 2.93 40.68 -10.15
N LYS A 690 3.69 41.15 -11.16
CA LYS A 690 3.97 42.57 -11.40
C LYS A 690 2.72 43.42 -11.71
N ASP A 691 1.63 42.80 -12.14
CA ASP A 691 0.34 43.45 -12.38
C ASP A 691 -0.58 43.41 -11.14
N GLY A 692 -0.13 42.78 -10.03
CA GLY A 692 -0.89 42.59 -8.79
C GLY A 692 -1.91 41.44 -8.83
N LYS A 693 -1.84 40.54 -9.82
CA LYS A 693 -2.75 39.40 -10.00
C LYS A 693 -2.24 38.16 -9.27
N ASP A 694 -3.16 37.29 -8.86
CA ASP A 694 -2.84 36.01 -8.24
C ASP A 694 -2.38 34.97 -9.27
N VAL A 695 -1.18 34.44 -9.07
CA VAL A 695 -0.52 33.46 -9.95
C VAL A 695 -0.15 32.23 -9.13
N ASP A 696 -0.66 31.05 -9.52
CA ASP A 696 -0.39 29.77 -8.86
C ASP A 696 0.97 29.22 -9.33
N VAL A 697 2.02 29.43 -8.53
CA VAL A 697 3.42 29.22 -8.93
C VAL A 697 3.96 27.82 -8.67
N VAL A 698 3.13 26.89 -8.16
CA VAL A 698 3.53 25.49 -7.90
C VAL A 698 2.72 24.49 -8.70
N LEU A 699 3.29 23.34 -9.07
CA LEU A 699 2.55 22.24 -9.70
C LEU A 699 1.59 21.54 -8.72
N GLY A 700 0.82 20.58 -9.21
CA GLY A 700 -0.13 19.76 -8.44
C GLY A 700 -1.23 19.19 -9.35
N TYR A 701 -2.16 18.42 -8.78
CA TYR A 701 -3.33 17.93 -9.50
C TYR A 701 -4.57 18.78 -9.19
N GLU A 702 -5.50 18.81 -10.15
CA GLU A 702 -6.82 19.40 -9.95
C GLU A 702 -7.74 18.43 -9.18
N ASP A 703 -7.79 17.16 -9.57
CA ASP A 703 -8.48 16.10 -8.83
C ASP A 703 -7.69 15.72 -7.56
N LEU A 704 -8.26 16.04 -6.40
CA LEU A 704 -7.72 15.62 -5.11
C LEU A 704 -7.69 14.10 -4.93
N ALA A 705 -8.62 13.38 -5.57
CA ALA A 705 -8.68 11.93 -5.51
C ALA A 705 -7.68 11.25 -6.46
N TYR A 706 -6.89 11.99 -7.26
CA TYR A 706 -5.83 11.44 -8.09
C TYR A 706 -4.49 11.33 -7.36
N TYR A 707 -4.20 12.22 -6.39
CA TYR A 707 -2.97 12.17 -5.57
C TYR A 707 -2.62 10.78 -4.98
N PRO A 708 -3.57 9.98 -4.45
CA PRO A 708 -3.28 8.62 -3.96
C PRO A 708 -3.43 7.51 -5.01
N LYS A 709 -3.79 7.84 -6.26
CA LYS A 709 -3.99 6.88 -7.36
C LYS A 709 -2.90 6.93 -8.42
N ASP A 710 -2.15 8.03 -8.48
CA ASP A 710 -1.12 8.24 -9.49
C ASP A 710 0.00 7.20 -9.41
N PRO A 711 0.20 6.35 -10.43
CA PRO A 711 1.24 5.32 -10.39
C PRO A 711 2.65 5.88 -10.56
N GLY A 712 2.80 7.13 -11.01
CA GLY A 712 4.09 7.80 -11.11
C GLY A 712 4.54 8.47 -9.81
N HIS A 713 3.58 8.94 -9.01
CA HIS A 713 3.71 9.65 -7.73
C HIS A 713 4.94 10.58 -7.68
N PRO A 714 4.96 11.69 -8.43
CA PRO A 714 6.09 12.62 -8.51
C PRO A 714 6.24 13.50 -7.27
N VAL A 715 5.71 13.08 -6.10
CA VAL A 715 5.96 13.70 -4.79
C VAL A 715 5.52 15.19 -4.69
N TYR A 716 4.71 15.69 -5.63
CA TYR A 716 4.36 17.11 -5.80
C TYR A 716 4.10 17.85 -4.48
N ASN A 717 5.03 18.73 -4.09
CA ASN A 717 4.93 19.63 -2.93
C ASN A 717 4.51 18.92 -1.62
N SER A 718 5.02 17.72 -1.41
CA SER A 718 4.75 16.88 -0.24
C SER A 718 6.05 16.65 0.56
N ILE A 719 5.95 15.87 1.65
CA ILE A 719 7.10 15.54 2.52
C ILE A 719 7.49 14.07 2.34
N PRO A 720 8.54 13.74 1.56
CA PRO A 720 8.99 12.37 1.33
C PRO A 720 9.85 11.77 2.47
N GLY A 721 9.36 11.87 3.71
CA GLY A 721 10.06 11.35 4.90
C GLY A 721 10.00 9.82 5.06
N ARG A 722 10.80 9.20 5.93
CA ARG A 722 11.58 9.83 7.03
C ARG A 722 13.02 10.24 6.67
N TYR A 723 13.55 9.72 5.58
CA TYR A 723 14.84 10.07 4.99
C TYR A 723 14.63 10.35 3.49
N VAL A 724 14.79 11.61 3.11
CA VAL A 724 14.58 12.12 1.75
C VAL A 724 15.76 11.80 0.82
N ASN A 725 15.53 11.94 -0.50
CA ASN A 725 16.52 11.67 -1.54
C ASN A 725 17.14 10.26 -1.39
N ARG A 726 18.40 10.04 -1.82
CA ARG A 726 18.98 8.69 -1.92
C ARG A 726 19.73 8.19 -0.66
N ILE A 727 19.60 6.88 -0.44
CA ILE A 727 20.50 6.04 0.36
C ILE A 727 21.17 5.03 -0.57
N GLY A 728 22.50 5.05 -0.60
CA GLY A 728 23.35 4.24 -1.47
C GLY A 728 23.16 2.74 -1.25
N HIS A 729 22.94 2.02 -2.36
CA HIS A 729 22.71 0.57 -2.39
C HIS A 729 21.58 0.06 -1.46
N GLY A 730 20.69 0.96 -1.03
CA GLY A 730 19.67 0.72 -0.01
C GLY A 730 20.21 0.14 1.29
N LYS A 731 21.39 0.61 1.73
CA LYS A 731 22.04 0.17 2.96
C LYS A 731 22.62 1.34 3.73
N TYR A 732 22.63 1.22 5.04
CA TYR A 732 23.35 2.13 5.94
C TYR A 732 23.65 1.39 7.25
N SER A 733 24.42 1.98 8.15
CA SER A 733 24.71 1.38 9.47
C SER A 733 24.49 2.36 10.63
N ILE A 734 23.96 1.85 11.75
CA ILE A 734 23.90 2.54 13.05
C ILE A 734 24.51 1.60 14.08
N ASP A 735 25.45 2.11 14.88
CA ASP A 735 26.08 1.39 16.00
C ASP A 735 26.58 -0.03 15.60
N ASN A 736 27.28 -0.09 14.45
CA ASN A 736 27.79 -1.28 13.77
C ASN A 736 26.74 -2.33 13.31
N LYS A 737 25.44 -2.07 13.50
CA LYS A 737 24.36 -2.84 12.86
C LYS A 737 24.04 -2.25 11.50
N THR A 738 24.22 -3.05 10.45
CA THR A 738 23.79 -2.71 9.09
C THR A 738 22.28 -2.91 8.93
N TYR A 739 21.63 -1.96 8.30
CA TYR A 739 20.22 -2.01 7.90
C TYR A 739 20.13 -2.13 6.38
N SER A 740 18.99 -2.62 5.88
CA SER A 740 18.74 -2.72 4.43
C SER A 740 17.31 -2.32 4.11
N THR A 741 17.19 -1.30 3.28
CA THR A 741 15.94 -0.62 2.94
C THR A 741 15.30 -1.23 1.67
N GLU A 742 14.32 -0.55 1.09
CA GLU A 742 13.66 -0.95 -0.16
C GLU A 742 14.41 -0.38 -1.37
N LEU A 743 14.66 -1.20 -2.40
CA LEU A 743 15.30 -0.71 -3.62
C LEU A 743 14.22 -0.27 -4.61
N ASN A 744 13.82 0.99 -4.52
CA ASN A 744 12.77 1.61 -5.35
C ASN A 744 13.33 2.53 -6.44
N ASP A 745 14.65 2.74 -6.51
CA ASP A 745 15.31 3.56 -7.52
C ASP A 745 16.61 2.88 -7.99
N GLY A 746 16.47 2.00 -8.99
CA GLY A 746 17.58 1.18 -9.50
C GLY A 746 18.19 0.28 -8.40
N THR A 747 19.43 0.57 -8.01
CA THR A 747 20.10 -0.14 -6.91
C THR A 747 19.97 0.56 -5.55
N ASN A 748 19.35 1.74 -5.50
CA ASN A 748 19.29 2.62 -4.33
C ASN A 748 17.89 2.65 -3.70
N THR A 749 17.81 3.18 -2.47
CA THR A 749 16.54 3.63 -1.90
C THR A 749 16.39 5.11 -2.16
N LEU A 750 15.30 5.53 -2.78
CA LEU A 750 14.92 6.93 -2.97
C LEU A 750 13.74 7.27 -2.05
N HIS A 751 13.83 8.40 -1.35
CA HIS A 751 12.73 8.95 -0.55
C HIS A 751 12.12 7.94 0.45
N SER A 752 12.93 7.09 1.10
CA SER A 752 12.44 6.06 2.05
C SER A 752 11.47 5.00 1.49
N GLY A 753 11.45 4.75 0.18
CA GLY A 753 10.69 3.65 -0.43
C GLY A 753 9.25 3.97 -0.82
N THR A 754 8.46 2.93 -1.12
CA THR A 754 7.08 3.01 -1.65
C THR A 754 6.02 3.31 -0.59
N ASN A 755 6.36 3.18 0.70
CA ASN A 755 5.48 3.57 1.83
C ASN A 755 6.03 4.80 2.57
N ASN A 756 6.66 5.74 1.89
CA ASN A 756 7.19 6.96 2.53
C ASN A 756 6.08 7.96 2.90
N TRP A 757 6.41 9.02 3.67
CA TRP A 757 5.39 9.92 4.24
C TRP A 757 4.56 10.72 3.21
N SER A 758 5.00 10.80 1.95
CA SER A 758 4.20 11.39 0.86
C SER A 758 3.05 10.48 0.38
N TYR A 759 3.15 9.17 0.62
CA TYR A 759 2.11 8.17 0.32
C TYR A 759 1.05 8.01 1.43
N ARG A 760 1.07 8.87 2.46
CA ARG A 760 0.28 8.68 3.68
C ARG A 760 -0.60 9.88 4.00
N THR A 761 -1.76 9.64 4.59
CA THR A 761 -2.61 10.70 5.16
C THR A 761 -2.07 11.14 6.52
N TRP A 762 -1.81 12.43 6.66
CA TRP A 762 -1.41 13.07 7.91
C TRP A 762 -2.64 13.60 8.66
N ASN A 763 -2.58 13.65 9.99
CA ASN A 763 -3.65 14.22 10.80
C ASN A 763 -3.48 15.75 10.93
N VAL A 764 -4.49 16.52 10.50
CA VAL A 764 -4.55 17.97 10.78
C VAL A 764 -4.84 18.17 12.26
N THR A 765 -3.93 18.81 12.98
CA THR A 765 -4.03 19.00 14.45
C THR A 765 -4.29 20.43 14.89
N ALA A 766 -4.02 21.40 14.01
CA ALA A 766 -4.38 22.80 14.18
C ALA A 766 -4.52 23.43 12.78
N ALA A 767 -5.46 24.35 12.62
CA ALA A 767 -5.53 25.26 11.48
C ALA A 767 -6.18 26.58 11.90
N THR A 768 -5.69 27.67 11.31
CA THR A 768 -6.15 29.06 11.43
C THR A 768 -6.18 29.68 10.02
N ASP A 769 -6.67 30.91 9.88
CA ASP A 769 -6.72 31.60 8.58
C ASP A 769 -5.32 31.83 7.95
N ASP A 770 -4.25 31.73 8.74
CA ASP A 770 -2.86 32.04 8.40
C ASP A 770 -1.87 30.86 8.61
N SER A 771 -2.29 29.75 9.22
CA SER A 771 -1.39 28.62 9.56
C SER A 771 -2.10 27.26 9.63
N ILE A 772 -1.38 26.17 9.34
CA ILE A 772 -1.88 24.80 9.45
C ILE A 772 -0.78 23.83 9.89
N THR A 773 -1.09 22.96 10.84
CA THR A 773 -0.18 21.93 11.39
C THR A 773 -0.72 20.52 11.11
N PHE A 774 0.08 19.73 10.39
CA PHE A 774 -0.13 18.31 10.14
C PHE A 774 0.79 17.46 11.02
N THR A 775 0.33 16.28 11.42
CA THR A 775 1.11 15.30 12.20
C THR A 775 1.10 13.91 11.55
N VAL A 776 2.23 13.20 11.62
CA VAL A 776 2.34 11.80 11.25
C VAL A 776 2.97 10.99 12.38
N ARG A 777 2.37 9.83 12.65
CA ARG A 777 2.95 8.79 13.50
C ARG A 777 3.56 7.74 12.58
N ASP A 778 4.86 7.53 12.69
CA ASP A 778 5.61 6.66 11.80
C ASP A 778 6.26 5.52 12.59
N GLU A 779 5.61 4.35 12.61
CA GLU A 779 6.04 3.19 13.40
C GLU A 779 7.41 2.61 12.93
N ALA A 780 7.98 1.71 13.72
CA ALA A 780 9.18 0.98 13.32
C ALA A 780 8.95 0.15 12.05
N ASN A 781 9.90 0.18 11.12
CA ASN A 781 9.94 -0.60 9.87
C ASN A 781 8.75 -0.41 8.91
N SER A 782 7.98 0.66 9.08
CA SER A 782 6.86 1.07 8.21
C SER A 782 7.30 1.29 6.76
N SER A 783 8.36 2.08 6.58
CA SER A 783 9.30 1.98 5.47
C SER A 783 10.32 0.91 5.85
N LYS A 784 10.49 -0.10 4.98
CA LYS A 784 11.42 -1.21 5.20
C LYS A 784 12.82 -0.68 5.54
N GLY A 785 13.41 -1.20 6.61
CA GLY A 785 14.77 -0.87 7.05
C GLY A 785 14.88 0.41 7.89
N MET A 786 13.77 1.05 8.27
CA MET A 786 13.77 2.25 9.13
C MET A 786 13.45 1.90 10.59
N PRO A 787 14.41 1.86 11.52
CA PRO A 787 14.18 1.42 12.90
C PRO A 787 13.44 2.46 13.73
N GLY A 788 12.58 1.98 14.63
CA GLY A 788 11.96 2.80 15.66
C GLY A 788 10.74 3.60 15.22
N LEU A 789 9.92 3.94 16.22
CA LEU A 789 8.89 4.96 16.12
C LEU A 789 9.54 6.33 15.88
N VAL A 790 9.02 7.07 14.90
CA VAL A 790 9.18 8.51 14.75
C VAL A 790 7.82 9.17 14.94
N LEU A 791 7.79 10.27 15.69
CA LEU A 791 6.66 11.20 15.72
C LEU A 791 7.11 12.48 15.05
N ALA A 792 6.43 12.90 13.99
CA ALA A 792 6.77 14.08 13.21
C ALA A 792 5.55 14.98 12.97
N ASN A 793 5.82 16.27 12.78
CA ASN A 793 4.83 17.26 12.40
C ASN A 793 5.44 18.28 11.44
N VAL A 794 4.60 18.87 10.60
CA VAL A 794 4.91 20.05 9.81
C VAL A 794 3.90 21.14 10.14
N THR A 795 4.38 22.38 10.27
CA THR A 795 3.54 23.57 10.34
C THR A 795 3.88 24.48 9.16
N TYR A 796 2.86 24.81 8.38
CA TYR A 796 2.91 25.84 7.36
C TYR A 796 2.29 27.13 7.91
N SER A 797 2.84 28.28 7.56
CA SER A 797 2.20 29.58 7.84
C SER A 797 2.51 30.63 6.77
N VAL A 798 1.65 31.64 6.68
CA VAL A 798 1.82 32.79 5.78
C VAL A 798 1.65 34.10 6.55
N HIS A 799 2.53 35.06 6.31
CA HIS A 799 2.47 36.40 6.90
C HIS A 799 2.97 37.43 5.88
N GLU A 800 2.15 38.43 5.57
CA GLU A 800 2.44 39.43 4.52
C GLU A 800 2.88 38.77 3.20
N ASP A 801 4.17 38.86 2.85
CA ASP A 801 4.81 38.31 1.65
C ASP A 801 5.66 37.04 1.90
N LYS A 802 5.62 36.51 3.13
CA LYS A 802 6.42 35.37 3.59
C LYS A 802 5.57 34.11 3.76
N TRP A 803 6.01 33.01 3.16
CA TRP A 803 5.54 31.65 3.43
C TRP A 803 6.61 30.88 4.22
N ASN A 804 6.23 30.25 5.34
CA ASN A 804 7.11 29.53 6.24
C ASN A 804 6.70 28.06 6.31
N VAL A 805 7.70 27.17 6.37
CA VAL A 805 7.52 25.72 6.51
C VAL A 805 8.47 25.24 7.61
N LYS A 806 7.93 24.67 8.68
CA LYS A 806 8.70 24.16 9.82
C LYS A 806 8.36 22.70 10.07
N MET A 807 9.35 21.83 10.17
CA MET A 807 9.18 20.41 10.49
C MET A 807 9.92 20.06 11.78
N ASP A 808 9.23 19.32 12.64
CA ASP A 808 9.70 18.96 13.97
C ASP A 808 9.46 17.47 14.21
N ALA A 809 10.52 16.71 14.52
CA ALA A 809 10.43 15.25 14.66
C ALA A 809 11.25 14.70 15.84
N VAL A 810 10.80 13.58 16.41
CA VAL A 810 11.48 12.86 17.50
C VAL A 810 11.43 11.36 17.27
N SER A 811 12.51 10.65 17.62
CA SER A 811 12.55 9.19 17.72
C SER A 811 12.73 8.80 19.18
N PRO A 812 11.66 8.59 19.96
CA PRO A 812 11.74 8.53 21.43
C PRO A 812 12.35 7.23 21.98
N SER A 813 12.45 6.16 21.17
CA SER A 813 12.80 4.82 21.65
C SER A 813 14.18 4.33 21.21
N VAL A 814 14.62 4.63 19.98
CA VAL A 814 15.89 4.17 19.38
C VAL A 814 16.45 5.21 18.42
N ARG A 815 17.71 5.07 17.97
CA ARG A 815 18.28 5.88 16.88
C ARG A 815 17.65 5.49 15.53
N SER A 816 17.03 6.44 14.85
CA SER A 816 16.49 6.35 13.48
C SER A 816 17.23 7.33 12.56
N PRO A 817 17.42 7.02 11.26
CA PRO A 817 17.67 8.04 10.26
C PRO A 817 16.52 9.07 10.27
N LEU A 818 16.86 10.35 10.14
CA LEU A 818 15.95 11.46 9.86
C LEU A 818 16.64 12.50 8.99
N MET A 819 16.07 12.75 7.81
CA MET A 819 16.46 13.81 6.90
C MET A 819 15.20 14.20 6.11
N LEU A 820 14.76 15.45 6.20
CA LEU A 820 13.48 15.91 5.64
C LEU A 820 13.68 17.03 4.61
N THR A 821 12.65 17.25 3.79
CA THR A 821 12.52 18.39 2.86
C THR A 821 11.05 18.59 2.50
N HIS A 822 10.73 19.73 1.88
CA HIS A 822 9.43 19.99 1.26
C HIS A 822 9.59 20.06 -0.27
N HIS A 823 9.08 19.05 -0.98
CA HIS A 823 9.43 18.78 -2.38
C HIS A 823 8.70 19.69 -3.38
N THR A 824 8.90 21.01 -3.24
CA THR A 824 8.12 22.07 -3.90
C THR A 824 8.55 22.26 -5.36
N TYR A 825 7.63 22.06 -6.30
CA TYR A 825 7.84 22.20 -7.74
C TYR A 825 7.38 23.56 -8.25
N PHE A 826 8.31 24.47 -8.55
CA PHE A 826 8.02 25.82 -8.99
C PHE A 826 8.00 26.00 -10.52
N ASN A 827 7.09 26.87 -10.97
CA ASN A 827 7.17 27.62 -12.22
C ASN A 827 6.54 29.01 -11.97
N LEU A 828 7.38 30.05 -11.86
CA LEU A 828 6.92 31.40 -11.50
C LEU A 828 6.13 32.11 -12.60
N ASP A 829 6.00 31.52 -13.80
CA ASP A 829 5.12 32.02 -14.87
C ASP A 829 3.74 31.38 -14.83
N ALA A 830 3.50 30.41 -13.93
CA ALA A 830 2.34 29.52 -13.95
C ALA A 830 2.06 28.96 -15.35
N TYR A 831 3.11 28.68 -16.13
CA TYR A 831 3.03 28.16 -17.50
C TYR A 831 2.32 29.09 -18.53
N LYS A 832 2.16 30.40 -18.22
CA LYS A 832 1.46 31.41 -19.04
C LYS A 832 2.36 32.19 -20.01
N ASN A 833 3.66 31.92 -20.00
CA ASN A 833 4.63 32.55 -20.89
C ASN A 833 4.46 32.01 -22.33
N PRO A 834 4.15 32.86 -23.33
CA PRO A 834 3.91 32.40 -24.70
C PRO A 834 5.20 32.02 -25.44
N ASP A 835 6.35 32.54 -25.01
CA ASP A 835 7.63 32.32 -25.69
C ASP A 835 8.28 30.97 -25.29
N THR A 836 7.92 30.41 -24.12
CA THR A 836 8.45 29.14 -23.64
C THR A 836 7.56 28.48 -22.59
N VAL A 837 7.47 27.15 -22.67
CA VAL A 837 6.88 26.29 -21.63
C VAL A 837 7.95 25.70 -20.68
N LYS A 838 9.24 25.94 -20.96
CA LYS A 838 10.38 25.45 -20.17
C LYS A 838 10.88 26.47 -19.15
N ILE A 839 11.41 25.98 -18.02
CA ILE A 839 11.88 26.79 -16.88
C ILE A 839 13.16 27.60 -17.18
N TRP A 840 13.73 27.47 -18.37
CA TRP A 840 15.04 28.02 -18.76
C TRP A 840 15.14 29.54 -18.74
N ASN A 841 14.01 30.26 -18.86
CA ASN A 841 13.97 31.73 -18.80
C ASN A 841 13.82 32.29 -17.38
N HIS A 842 13.70 31.42 -16.36
CA HIS A 842 13.80 31.81 -14.95
C HIS A 842 15.27 31.98 -14.55
N THR A 843 15.56 32.93 -13.66
CA THR A 843 16.89 33.12 -13.09
C THR A 843 17.00 32.42 -11.73
N LEU A 844 18.18 31.87 -11.43
CA LEU A 844 18.52 31.22 -10.17
C LEU A 844 19.85 31.76 -9.65
N TYR A 845 19.89 32.22 -8.40
CA TYR A 845 21.11 32.66 -7.73
C TYR A 845 21.26 31.99 -6.38
N MET A 846 22.45 31.47 -6.11
CA MET A 846 22.79 30.72 -4.90
C MET A 846 24.17 31.16 -4.40
N PRO A 847 24.30 32.37 -3.81
CA PRO A 847 25.59 33.02 -3.52
C PRO A 847 26.54 32.21 -2.63
N TYR A 848 25.97 31.41 -1.73
CA TYR A 848 26.68 30.57 -0.76
C TYR A 848 26.99 29.16 -1.30
N SER A 849 26.63 28.88 -2.55
CA SER A 849 26.54 27.52 -3.10
C SER A 849 27.53 27.25 -4.22
N LYS A 850 28.80 27.57 -3.97
CA LYS A 850 29.92 27.31 -4.90
C LYS A 850 30.34 25.84 -4.94
N ARG A 851 29.95 25.03 -3.96
CA ARG A 851 30.28 23.61 -3.90
C ARG A 851 29.06 22.72 -4.11
N TYR A 852 29.26 21.59 -4.77
CA TYR A 852 28.21 20.61 -5.06
C TYR A 852 28.73 19.18 -4.90
N LEU A 853 27.82 18.23 -4.68
CA LEU A 853 28.14 16.80 -4.69
C LEU A 853 28.14 16.31 -6.15
N VAL A 854 29.23 15.67 -6.58
CA VAL A 854 29.30 15.04 -7.89
C VAL A 854 28.53 13.73 -7.84
N ALA A 855 27.42 13.64 -8.56
CA ALA A 855 26.60 12.44 -8.66
C ALA A 855 27.06 11.51 -9.80
N ASP A 856 26.63 10.25 -9.75
CA ASP A 856 26.77 9.26 -10.81
C ASP A 856 25.55 9.25 -11.77
N ASP A 857 25.53 8.32 -12.73
CA ASP A 857 24.39 8.13 -13.64
C ASP A 857 23.10 7.68 -12.94
N GLY A 858 23.19 7.11 -11.74
CA GLY A 858 22.05 6.83 -10.86
C GLY A 858 21.62 8.02 -10.00
N ALA A 859 22.21 9.20 -10.22
CA ALA A 859 22.05 10.42 -9.43
C ALA A 859 22.32 10.22 -7.91
N LEU A 860 23.24 9.30 -7.57
CA LEU A 860 23.79 9.08 -6.23
C LEU A 860 25.13 9.80 -6.09
N PRO A 861 25.43 10.48 -4.97
CA PRO A 861 26.74 11.09 -4.73
C PRO A 861 27.91 10.09 -4.79
N THR A 862 28.97 10.46 -5.50
CA THR A 862 30.19 9.65 -5.67
C THR A 862 31.19 9.76 -4.50
N GLY A 863 30.77 10.33 -3.36
CA GLY A 863 31.68 10.79 -2.29
C GLY A 863 32.46 12.08 -2.60
N LYS A 864 32.57 12.48 -3.88
CA LYS A 864 33.33 13.66 -4.30
C LYS A 864 32.50 14.95 -4.17
N ILE A 865 33.01 15.89 -3.37
CA ILE A 865 32.59 17.30 -3.38
C ILE A 865 33.43 18.03 -4.44
N ALA A 866 32.80 18.83 -5.29
CA ALA A 866 33.45 19.69 -6.28
C ALA A 866 33.10 21.16 -6.06
N THR A 867 33.89 22.06 -6.64
CA THR A 867 33.60 23.49 -6.76
C THR A 867 33.12 23.78 -8.18
N ALA A 868 32.13 24.65 -8.34
CA ALA A 868 31.75 25.22 -9.63
C ALA A 868 32.74 26.34 -9.99
N GLU A 869 33.38 26.21 -11.15
CA GLU A 869 34.15 27.30 -11.76
C GLU A 869 33.19 28.30 -12.41
N ALA A 870 33.63 29.55 -12.60
CA ALA A 870 32.81 30.59 -13.21
C ALA A 870 32.29 30.16 -14.61
N ASP A 871 31.01 30.43 -14.87
CA ASP A 871 30.30 30.07 -16.11
C ASP A 871 30.26 28.55 -16.43
N SER A 872 30.63 27.69 -15.47
CA SER A 872 30.49 26.23 -15.61
C SER A 872 29.02 25.78 -15.41
N ILE A 873 28.67 24.58 -15.87
CA ILE A 873 27.27 24.09 -15.88
C ILE A 873 26.56 24.27 -14.53
N ASN A 874 27.26 24.00 -13.42
CA ASN A 874 26.70 24.09 -12.07
C ASN A 874 27.07 25.39 -11.33
N ASP A 875 27.42 26.47 -12.05
CA ASP A 875 27.57 27.79 -11.45
C ASP A 875 26.23 28.52 -11.35
N PHE A 876 25.76 28.69 -10.12
CA PHE A 876 24.68 29.61 -9.77
C PHE A 876 25.12 30.63 -8.72
N ALA A 877 26.42 30.72 -8.43
CA ALA A 877 26.96 31.50 -7.32
C ALA A 877 27.72 32.76 -7.78
N SER A 878 28.12 32.84 -9.05
CA SER A 878 28.88 33.99 -9.56
C SER A 878 28.02 35.21 -9.95
N ALA A 879 26.75 35.04 -10.34
CA ALA A 879 25.91 36.11 -10.89
C ALA A 879 24.45 36.07 -10.36
N PRO A 880 23.86 37.23 -9.96
CA PRO A 880 22.54 37.29 -9.33
C PRO A 880 21.35 36.99 -10.26
N ASP A 881 21.54 37.11 -11.57
CA ASP A 881 20.49 36.95 -12.59
C ASP A 881 20.85 35.82 -13.58
N MET A 882 21.54 34.77 -13.11
CA MET A 882 21.93 33.63 -13.94
C MET A 882 20.69 32.84 -14.39
N PHE A 883 20.42 32.79 -15.69
CA PHE A 883 19.33 31.96 -16.23
C PHE A 883 19.58 30.47 -15.93
N LEU A 884 18.53 29.71 -15.56
CA LEU A 884 18.60 28.25 -15.48
C LEU A 884 19.05 27.63 -16.82
N GLY A 885 18.68 28.26 -17.94
CA GLY A 885 19.08 27.87 -19.28
C GLY A 885 20.53 28.21 -19.70
N HIS A 886 21.33 28.90 -18.88
CA HIS A 886 22.64 29.43 -19.30
C HIS A 886 23.57 28.33 -19.88
N ALA A 887 23.58 27.15 -19.25
CA ALA A 887 24.43 26.04 -19.59
C ALA A 887 23.91 25.13 -20.73
N GLN A 888 22.71 25.36 -21.29
CA GLN A 888 22.07 24.44 -22.26
C GLN A 888 22.91 24.09 -23.50
N LYS A 889 23.86 24.94 -23.87
CA LYS A 889 24.74 24.78 -25.05
C LYS A 889 26.13 24.24 -24.70
N LEU A 890 26.41 23.97 -23.43
CA LEU A 890 27.70 23.44 -22.97
C LEU A 890 27.75 21.90 -23.11
N PRO A 891 28.88 21.33 -23.55
CA PRO A 891 29.08 19.89 -23.56
C PRO A 891 28.89 19.28 -22.17
N GLY A 892 28.06 18.24 -22.06
CA GLY A 892 27.76 17.56 -20.79
C GLY A 892 26.47 18.01 -20.09
N PHE A 893 25.79 19.06 -20.55
CA PHE A 893 24.53 19.53 -19.95
C PHE A 893 23.42 18.44 -19.94
N SER A 894 23.32 17.64 -21.00
CA SER A 894 22.35 16.52 -21.09
C SER A 894 22.69 15.30 -20.21
N SER A 895 23.88 15.26 -19.61
CA SER A 895 24.31 14.24 -18.64
C SER A 895 24.39 14.78 -17.20
N ASN A 896 24.25 16.09 -16.99
CA ASN A 896 24.41 16.73 -15.68
C ASN A 896 23.34 16.33 -14.66
N CYS A 897 22.22 15.78 -15.13
CA CYS A 897 21.13 15.23 -14.32
C CYS A 897 21.16 13.69 -14.18
N GLY A 898 22.22 13.03 -14.66
CA GLY A 898 22.42 11.57 -14.65
C GLY A 898 21.81 10.86 -15.87
N GLY A 899 21.45 9.58 -15.69
CA GLY A 899 20.69 8.80 -16.66
C GLY A 899 21.42 8.48 -17.98
N GLY A 900 22.76 8.42 -17.99
CA GLY A 900 23.54 8.07 -19.18
C GLY A 900 23.44 9.10 -20.32
N GLY A 901 23.06 10.34 -20.01
CA GLY A 901 22.84 11.39 -21.02
C GLY A 901 21.42 11.46 -21.59
N ALA A 902 20.46 10.70 -21.07
CA ALA A 902 19.05 10.72 -21.52
C ALA A 902 18.25 11.96 -21.04
N CYS A 903 18.79 12.75 -20.12
CA CYS A 903 18.09 13.84 -19.44
C CYS A 903 18.40 15.23 -20.04
N GLU A 904 17.84 16.30 -19.45
CA GLU A 904 18.12 17.70 -19.84
C GLU A 904 17.94 18.61 -18.61
N GLY A 905 19.06 19.07 -18.02
CA GLY A 905 19.04 20.00 -16.88
C GLY A 905 19.83 19.57 -15.66
N TYR A 906 19.22 19.75 -14.49
CA TYR A 906 19.84 19.60 -13.17
C TYR A 906 19.08 18.59 -12.32
N ASN A 907 19.84 17.83 -11.53
CA ASN A 907 19.38 16.83 -10.56
C ASN A 907 20.49 16.65 -9.52
N GLY A 908 20.90 17.76 -8.88
CA GLY A 908 22.17 17.85 -8.14
C GLY A 908 22.05 18.56 -6.79
N TYR A 909 22.85 18.12 -5.83
CA TYR A 909 22.93 18.72 -4.48
C TYR A 909 24.03 19.78 -4.41
N PHE A 910 23.67 20.96 -3.94
CA PHE A 910 24.54 22.11 -3.71
C PHE A 910 24.68 22.35 -2.21
N LEU A 911 25.90 22.58 -1.74
CA LEU A 911 26.22 22.89 -0.35
C LEU A 911 25.90 24.36 -0.08
N ILE A 912 25.46 24.70 1.14
CA ILE A 912 25.38 26.10 1.61
C ILE A 912 26.57 26.35 2.54
N ASP A 913 27.54 27.13 2.07
CA ASP A 913 28.80 27.42 2.76
C ASP A 913 28.83 28.86 3.30
N ASP A 914 29.31 29.04 4.54
CA ASP A 914 29.56 30.35 5.19
C ASP A 914 28.38 31.34 5.19
N ALA A 915 27.14 30.85 5.06
CA ALA A 915 25.92 31.66 5.07
C ALA A 915 25.59 32.22 6.47
N PRO A 916 25.28 33.54 6.59
CA PRO A 916 24.64 34.10 7.78
C PRO A 916 23.28 33.46 8.06
N ALA A 917 22.87 33.40 9.33
CA ALA A 917 21.70 32.65 9.79
C ALA A 917 20.33 33.17 9.27
N ASP A 918 20.29 34.38 8.69
CA ASP A 918 19.12 35.02 8.09
C ASP A 918 19.27 35.30 6.58
N ALA A 919 20.36 34.79 5.97
CA ALA A 919 20.71 35.07 4.59
C ALA A 919 19.79 34.37 3.58
N VAL A 920 19.59 35.03 2.43
CA VAL A 920 18.99 34.40 1.25
C VAL A 920 20.02 33.44 0.65
N VAL A 921 19.70 32.15 0.66
CA VAL A 921 20.58 31.09 0.14
C VAL A 921 20.24 30.71 -1.30
N VAL A 922 18.99 30.93 -1.72
CA VAL A 922 18.52 30.76 -3.10
C VAL A 922 17.55 31.89 -3.44
N THR A 923 17.77 32.56 -4.56
CA THR A 923 16.79 33.43 -5.21
C THR A 923 16.36 32.79 -6.53
N LEU A 924 15.06 32.57 -6.72
CA LEU A 924 14.46 32.17 -7.99
C LEU A 924 13.60 33.33 -8.51
N ALA A 925 13.73 33.74 -9.77
CA ALA A 925 12.88 34.81 -10.32
C ALA A 925 12.46 34.54 -11.77
N SER A 926 11.42 35.25 -12.23
CA SER A 926 11.04 35.31 -13.65
C SER A 926 10.92 36.75 -14.14
N PRO A 927 11.63 37.13 -15.21
CA PRO A 927 11.39 38.38 -15.93
C PRO A 927 10.01 38.49 -16.59
N PHE A 928 9.31 37.37 -16.84
CA PHE A 928 8.00 37.38 -17.50
C PHE A 928 6.88 37.78 -16.54
N SER A 929 6.66 37.04 -15.44
CA SER A 929 5.67 37.42 -14.42
C SER A 929 6.15 38.58 -13.53
N GLY A 930 7.47 38.79 -13.46
CA GLY A 930 8.12 39.73 -12.55
C GLY A 930 8.28 39.21 -11.13
N ILE A 931 7.86 37.97 -10.85
CA ILE A 931 7.91 37.38 -9.50
C ILE A 931 9.35 36.97 -9.16
N LYS A 932 9.78 37.31 -7.94
CA LYS A 932 11.01 36.86 -7.28
C LYS A 932 10.67 36.15 -5.97
N ALA A 933 11.28 34.99 -5.72
CA ALA A 933 11.14 34.18 -4.52
C ALA A 933 12.50 33.98 -3.84
N GLU A 934 12.63 34.40 -2.58
CA GLU A 934 13.86 34.33 -1.78
C GLU A 934 13.77 33.27 -0.68
N LEU A 935 14.56 32.21 -0.77
CA LEU A 935 14.66 31.14 0.22
C LEU A 935 15.67 31.48 1.33
N ARG A 936 15.25 31.28 2.58
CA ARG A 936 16.07 31.21 3.80
C ARG A 936 15.81 29.85 4.47
N THR A 937 16.83 29.16 4.97
CA THR A 937 16.70 27.81 5.54
C THR A 937 17.75 27.52 6.62
N ASP A 938 17.45 26.61 7.56
CA ASP A 938 18.41 26.06 8.52
C ASP A 938 19.21 24.86 8.00
N GLN A 939 18.96 24.43 6.76
CA GLN A 939 19.60 23.27 6.12
C GLN A 939 20.95 23.59 5.47
N PRO A 940 21.90 22.64 5.43
CA PRO A 940 23.28 22.85 4.96
C PRO A 940 23.44 22.71 3.43
N GLY A 941 22.34 22.71 2.68
CA GLY A 941 22.33 22.59 1.23
C GLY A 941 20.92 22.50 0.61
N VAL A 942 20.90 22.48 -0.71
CA VAL A 942 19.69 22.38 -1.55
C VAL A 942 19.91 21.42 -2.70
N VAL A 943 18.90 20.61 -3.05
CA VAL A 943 18.85 19.95 -4.38
C VAL A 943 18.09 20.84 -5.35
N ILE A 944 18.63 20.97 -6.56
CA ILE A 944 17.99 21.59 -7.71
C ILE A 944 17.65 20.48 -8.71
N TYR A 945 16.36 20.21 -8.89
CA TYR A 945 15.85 19.20 -9.84
C TYR A 945 14.93 19.86 -10.88
N THR A 946 15.39 20.01 -12.12
CA THR A 946 14.62 20.67 -13.18
C THR A 946 13.78 19.69 -14.01
N CYS A 947 12.94 18.90 -13.33
CA CYS A 947 11.84 18.13 -13.94
C CYS A 947 12.22 17.31 -15.20
N ASN A 948 13.42 16.73 -15.22
CA ASN A 948 13.99 16.12 -16.42
C ASN A 948 13.42 14.72 -16.76
N TRP A 949 12.60 14.13 -15.88
CA TRP A 949 11.92 12.85 -16.12
C TRP A 949 10.45 12.98 -16.56
N PHE A 950 9.95 14.21 -16.73
CA PHE A 950 8.57 14.47 -17.13
C PHE A 950 8.42 14.29 -18.64
N ASP A 951 7.45 13.49 -19.09
CA ASP A 951 7.28 13.08 -20.48
C ASP A 951 6.26 13.92 -21.27
N GLY A 952 5.47 14.76 -20.60
CA GLY A 952 4.38 15.54 -21.20
C GLY A 952 2.99 14.89 -21.12
N THR A 953 2.83 13.75 -20.45
CA THR A 953 1.52 13.11 -20.24
C THR A 953 0.67 13.84 -19.19
N GLY A 954 1.27 14.29 -18.09
CA GLY A 954 0.57 14.95 -16.98
C GLY A 954 -0.04 16.31 -17.35
N ASP A 955 -1.26 16.57 -16.88
CA ASP A 955 -1.98 17.83 -17.11
C ASP A 955 -1.61 18.94 -16.11
N LEU A 956 -1.70 20.19 -16.58
CA LEU A 956 -1.64 21.38 -15.74
C LEU A 956 -3.00 21.63 -15.06
N LYS A 957 -2.96 22.20 -13.85
CA LYS A 957 -4.15 22.72 -13.16
C LYS A 957 -4.80 23.84 -13.98
N SER A 958 -6.11 24.03 -13.82
CA SER A 958 -6.89 25.11 -14.44
C SER A 958 -6.41 26.53 -14.06
N THR A 959 -5.65 26.65 -12.97
CA THR A 959 -4.99 27.87 -12.50
C THR A 959 -3.73 28.23 -13.32
N GLN A 960 -3.23 27.30 -14.15
CA GLN A 960 -1.96 27.35 -14.86
C GLN A 960 -2.15 27.12 -16.37
N GLY A 961 -1.09 27.35 -17.15
CA GLY A 961 -1.08 27.12 -18.60
C GLY A 961 -1.85 28.16 -19.41
N THR A 962 -2.17 27.80 -20.65
CA THR A 962 -2.92 28.62 -21.61
C THR A 962 -3.95 27.77 -22.37
N SER A 963 -4.64 28.35 -23.35
CA SER A 963 -5.48 27.59 -24.29
C SER A 963 -4.70 26.54 -25.09
N GLU A 964 -3.41 26.79 -25.33
CA GLU A 964 -2.52 25.98 -26.17
C GLU A 964 -1.57 25.10 -25.35
N ASN A 965 -1.12 25.58 -24.18
CA ASN A 965 -0.24 24.86 -23.27
C ASN A 965 -1.00 24.33 -22.04
N LYS A 966 -1.19 23.01 -21.96
CA LYS A 966 -1.93 22.34 -20.88
C LYS A 966 -1.21 21.14 -20.24
N LYS A 967 0.07 20.91 -20.59
CA LYS A 967 0.81 19.71 -20.19
C LYS A 967 2.10 20.04 -19.47
N VAL A 968 2.46 19.21 -18.49
CA VAL A 968 3.71 19.31 -17.73
C VAL A 968 4.81 18.57 -18.48
N VAL A 969 5.51 19.28 -19.38
CA VAL A 969 6.56 18.70 -20.24
C VAL A 969 7.94 18.67 -19.56
N ARG A 970 8.89 17.93 -20.17
CA ARG A 970 10.27 17.82 -19.71
C ARG A 970 10.91 19.20 -19.47
N SER A 971 11.50 19.37 -18.29
CA SER A 971 12.21 20.59 -17.89
C SER A 971 11.35 21.87 -17.88
N SER A 972 10.07 21.72 -17.53
CA SER A 972 9.12 22.84 -17.40
C SER A 972 8.98 23.43 -15.99
N CYS A 973 9.55 22.78 -14.99
CA CYS A 973 9.56 23.20 -13.59
C CYS A 973 10.94 23.03 -12.96
N VAL A 974 11.11 23.60 -11.77
CA VAL A 974 12.25 23.35 -10.88
C VAL A 974 11.77 23.00 -9.48
N ALA A 975 12.19 21.85 -8.96
CA ALA A 975 12.08 21.55 -7.54
C ALA A 975 13.33 22.06 -6.80
N ILE A 976 13.12 22.68 -5.64
CA ILE A 976 14.16 23.26 -4.79
C ILE A 976 13.99 22.67 -3.38
N GLU A 977 14.75 21.62 -3.08
CA GLU A 977 14.65 20.83 -1.85
C GLU A 977 15.76 21.23 -0.86
N ALA A 978 15.46 22.07 0.13
CA ALA A 978 16.40 22.34 1.23
C ALA A 978 16.52 21.11 2.14
N GLN A 979 17.72 20.57 2.34
CA GLN A 979 17.97 19.34 3.09
C GLN A 979 19.44 19.13 3.48
N ASP A 980 19.70 18.09 4.28
CA ASP A 980 21.05 17.63 4.60
C ASP A 980 21.65 16.80 3.44
N TYR A 981 22.94 16.47 3.52
CA TYR A 981 23.74 15.88 2.43
C TYR A 981 23.16 14.52 2.00
N VAL A 982 22.81 14.39 0.71
CA VAL A 982 22.36 13.12 0.11
C VAL A 982 23.35 12.00 0.39
N ASP A 983 22.86 10.83 0.80
CA ASP A 983 23.66 9.69 1.29
C ASP A 983 24.70 9.96 2.41
N GLY A 984 24.61 11.11 3.10
CA GLY A 984 25.54 11.50 4.17
C GLY A 984 25.60 10.54 5.37
N ILE A 985 24.62 9.63 5.49
CA ILE A 985 24.61 8.54 6.47
C ILE A 985 25.66 7.46 6.18
N ASN A 986 26.07 7.33 4.91
CA ASN A 986 27.12 6.43 4.42
C ASN A 986 28.48 7.11 4.23
N HIS A 987 28.52 8.45 4.24
CA HIS A 987 29.73 9.28 4.13
C HIS A 987 30.10 9.94 5.49
N PRO A 988 30.56 9.16 6.49
CA PRO A 988 30.91 9.70 7.81
C PRO A 988 32.03 10.75 7.78
N GLU A 989 32.88 10.76 6.75
CA GLU A 989 33.93 11.74 6.52
C GLU A 989 33.40 13.18 6.30
N TRP A 990 32.13 13.35 5.93
CA TRP A 990 31.48 14.66 5.86
C TRP A 990 30.94 15.16 7.20
N GLY A 991 31.01 14.35 8.27
CA GLY A 991 30.57 14.72 9.63
C GLY A 991 29.05 14.90 9.81
N ARG A 992 28.21 14.69 8.78
CA ARG A 992 26.76 14.91 8.82
C ARG A 992 25.96 13.82 9.57
N ARG A 993 26.57 12.66 9.84
CA ARG A 993 25.89 11.46 10.36
C ARG A 993 25.11 11.67 11.67
N ASP A 994 25.58 12.53 12.58
CA ASP A 994 24.84 12.86 13.82
C ASP A 994 23.78 13.96 13.63
N ALA A 995 23.75 14.70 12.52
CA ALA A 995 22.59 15.51 12.14
C ALA A 995 21.47 14.61 11.60
N GLN A 996 21.84 13.70 10.67
CA GLN A 996 20.95 12.79 9.95
C GLN A 996 20.47 11.57 10.74
N ILE A 997 20.94 11.37 11.98
CA ILE A 997 20.44 10.35 12.90
C ILE A 997 19.88 11.03 14.16
N THR A 998 18.67 10.64 14.56
CA THR A 998 17.97 11.16 15.73
C THR A 998 17.50 10.00 16.61
N GLY A 999 17.59 10.17 17.92
CA GLY A 999 17.23 9.14 18.91
C GLY A 999 16.72 9.74 20.22
N PRO A 1000 16.60 8.92 21.29
CA PRO A 1000 15.98 9.34 22.54
C PRO A 1000 16.56 10.62 23.11
N GLY A 1001 15.69 11.55 23.51
CA GLY A 1001 16.07 12.86 24.05
C GLY A 1001 16.51 13.91 23.02
N LYS A 1002 16.75 13.54 21.75
CA LYS A 1002 17.04 14.49 20.67
C LYS A 1002 15.77 14.83 19.87
N ARG A 1003 15.65 16.11 19.50
CA ARG A 1003 14.69 16.65 18.53
C ARG A 1003 15.40 16.91 17.20
N TYR A 1004 14.79 16.50 16.11
CA TYR A 1004 15.11 16.94 14.76
C TYR A 1004 14.27 18.19 14.45
N SER A 1005 14.90 19.19 13.86
CA SER A 1005 14.28 20.43 13.38
C SER A 1005 14.73 20.66 11.94
N TRP A 1006 13.82 21.22 11.15
CA TRP A 1006 14.03 21.69 9.80
C TRP A 1006 13.12 22.92 9.64
N GLU A 1007 13.63 24.03 9.13
CA GLU A 1007 12.83 25.23 8.92
C GLU A 1007 13.31 25.99 7.68
N SER A 1008 12.36 26.30 6.80
CA SER A 1008 12.61 27.06 5.57
C SER A 1008 11.51 28.09 5.35
N SER A 1009 11.86 29.21 4.73
CA SER A 1009 10.89 30.23 4.37
C SER A 1009 11.20 30.91 3.05
N TRP A 1010 10.15 31.18 2.29
CA TRP A 1010 10.16 31.90 1.03
C TRP A 1010 9.55 33.29 1.23
N THR A 1011 10.25 34.33 0.82
CA THR A 1011 9.71 35.70 0.69
C THR A 1011 9.46 36.00 -0.78
N PHE A 1012 8.26 36.46 -1.13
CA PHE A 1012 7.85 36.73 -2.51
C PHE A 1012 7.70 38.23 -2.78
N SER A 1013 8.52 38.77 -3.68
CA SER A 1013 8.41 40.16 -4.15
C SER A 1013 8.30 40.21 -5.67
N ASN A 1014 8.09 41.40 -6.21
CA ASN A 1014 8.37 41.67 -7.63
C ASN A 1014 9.83 42.10 -7.83
N LEU A 1015 10.28 42.05 -9.09
CA LEU A 1015 11.56 42.58 -9.61
C LEU A 1015 11.52 44.10 -9.81
#